data_AF-A0A1H2L2M7-F1
#
_entry.id   AF-A0A1H2L2M7-F1
#
_cell.length_a   1.000
_cell.length_b   1.000
_cell.length_c   1.000
_cell.angle_alpha   90.00
_cell.angle_beta   90.00
_cell.angle_gamma   90.00
#
_symmetry.space_group_name_H-M   'P 1'
#
loop_
_entity.id
_entity.type
_entity.pdbx_description
1 polymer ?
#
loop_
_entity_poly.entity_id
_entity_poly.type
_entity_poly.pdbx_seq_one_letter_code
_entity_poly.pdbx_strand_id
1 'polypeptide(L)'
;MTTPSVDHWAFQVDSPFRAPAELRELAGRAPVPGMELTVEEEAEEFEAYDAFEPSFEADAYDEAESAEDRLLEEAPAGEHPLAAVFTLPRLAFDAMARGGWATAVATAAGAGLRDVNQLTNMVFWFRHPQLIGQKLRPDQRDLAREWLRIRDEVVRPALAGDQRPAPTPSPSPAAPLTPSAGGRTSIPPDGLEWFGPPGQKTPELMAFMRKVYDLHVRRSRGNFVDTLPRSALDDVEDGHKARKDAAAKARELLAAARAKLAAEGRSGEIRIGVLSGYRSADRQFAIWQGQTTKGRGGFPHYYAKTREARRSAKYGGEHSDAAAAYLAQYMGQYVAAPGYSNHQDGLALDLGIGAATGRLGRLSERSWLYKWLKDNAHIYRFKPLASEAWHWTFQPAGGSQQEAVQGSSEAPASSAIPAGRLEVDRLPLLAAHRGQAPDLVLRWNDMPAVPAEIDVAVHLHGYSWAKMTLPQHMEVWSGLDLAAVDGASGTGRTRPTLTVLPRGHFTGVKSGRIYRYTFPALVTEDGLPALVRAALDRFAARVGGTPPKVGRLILTAHSGGGAPLMQILRRHDPHEVHVFDGLYQDASALADWARRHIRADRATVQAGGAPAGAMRVFAGPSTKGYSLRLHGAIAAELRAAPPSVQARYRVELSRLGHWQIARQYGWRMLADPSADVPDSARPAPARGAPAGELELDTTEMPFLPQEAEEFGEDEDWASADEETELETEGAAGFGEPEFEEPRFQGAEGEEPGSGEAWGTGLEELEPTSGEWP
;
A
#
# COMPACT_ATOMS: atom_id res chain seq x y z
N MET A 1 27.89 33.52 -5.71
CA MET A 1 28.30 32.24 -6.33
C MET A 1 27.60 31.13 -5.56
N THR A 2 26.79 30.35 -6.27
CA THR A 2 25.83 29.35 -5.80
C THR A 2 26.39 27.93 -5.86
N THR A 3 25.71 27.03 -5.12
CA THR A 3 25.57 25.54 -5.24
C THR A 3 26.23 24.67 -4.15
N PRO A 4 25.67 23.47 -3.81
CA PRO A 4 24.24 23.19 -3.53
C PRO A 4 23.97 22.20 -2.35
N SER A 5 22.72 22.22 -1.87
CA SER A 5 22.07 21.28 -0.93
C SER A 5 21.73 19.92 -1.58
N VAL A 6 21.73 18.82 -0.80
CA VAL A 6 21.36 17.46 -1.25
C VAL A 6 20.16 16.93 -0.45
N ASP A 7 19.01 16.85 -1.11
CA ASP A 7 17.77 16.21 -0.65
C ASP A 7 17.88 14.68 -0.63
N HIS A 8 17.36 14.02 0.41
CA HIS A 8 17.18 12.56 0.43
C HIS A 8 15.71 12.15 0.30
N TRP A 9 15.39 11.66 -0.91
CA TRP A 9 14.11 11.16 -1.38
C TRP A 9 13.88 9.69 -0.98
N ALA A 10 12.67 9.33 -0.52
CA ALA A 10 12.24 7.93 -0.41
C ALA A 10 11.20 7.62 -1.50
N PHE A 11 11.64 6.90 -2.53
CA PHE A 11 10.83 6.50 -3.68
C PHE A 11 10.19 5.13 -3.46
N GLN A 12 8.86 5.06 -3.45
CA GLN A 12 8.11 3.85 -3.79
C GLN A 12 7.16 4.24 -4.94
N VAL A 13 7.54 3.88 -6.16
CA VAL A 13 6.77 4.18 -7.37
C VAL A 13 6.42 2.84 -7.99
N ASP A 14 5.14 2.50 -7.95
CA ASP A 14 4.55 1.47 -8.81
C ASP A 14 4.81 1.89 -10.26
N SER A 15 5.19 0.93 -11.11
CA SER A 15 5.43 1.25 -12.52
C SER A 15 4.15 1.84 -13.12
N PRO A 16 4.17 3.06 -13.68
CA PRO A 16 2.98 3.77 -14.15
C PRO A 16 2.33 3.16 -15.41
N PHE A 17 2.87 2.03 -15.89
CA PHE A 17 2.46 1.38 -17.13
C PHE A 17 1.54 0.19 -16.82
N ARG A 18 0.49 0.02 -17.63
CA ARG A 18 -0.64 -0.92 -17.46
C ARG A 18 -1.07 -1.16 -16.01
N ALA A 19 -2.00 -0.33 -15.55
CA ALA A 19 -2.85 -0.58 -14.37
C ALA A 19 -4.30 -0.87 -14.82
N PRO A 20 -5.07 -1.68 -14.06
CA PRO A 20 -6.48 -1.97 -14.38
C PRO A 20 -7.34 -0.70 -14.44
N ALA A 21 -8.23 -0.65 -15.43
CA ALA A 21 -9.20 0.42 -15.62
C ALA A 21 -10.32 0.33 -14.59
N GLU A 22 -10.45 1.31 -13.69
CA GLU A 22 -11.73 1.82 -13.19
C GLU A 22 -11.53 3.21 -12.51
N LEU A 23 -12.57 4.05 -12.48
CA LEU A 23 -12.50 5.53 -12.50
C LEU A 23 -13.46 6.17 -11.49
N ARG A 24 -13.05 7.37 -11.02
CA ARG A 24 -13.76 8.37 -10.20
C ARG A 24 -15.03 8.96 -10.83
N GLU A 25 -15.87 9.56 -9.99
CA GLU A 25 -16.42 10.93 -10.13
C GLU A 25 -16.91 11.43 -8.73
N LEU A 26 -16.79 12.71 -8.32
CA LEU A 26 -17.41 13.90 -8.92
C LEU A 26 -16.81 15.22 -8.39
N ALA A 27 -16.92 16.27 -9.22
CA ALA A 27 -16.43 17.63 -9.01
C ALA A 27 -17.55 18.64 -8.68
N GLY A 28 -17.15 19.81 -8.13
CA GLY A 28 -17.71 21.11 -8.55
C GLY A 28 -18.31 22.02 -7.47
N ARG A 29 -17.61 23.10 -7.10
CA ARG A 29 -18.20 24.45 -6.94
C ARG A 29 -17.14 25.57 -6.97
N ALA A 30 -17.59 26.73 -7.46
CA ALA A 30 -16.86 27.91 -7.96
C ALA A 30 -16.29 28.84 -6.85
N PRO A 31 -15.51 29.90 -7.20
CA PRO A 31 -14.60 30.59 -6.28
C PRO A 31 -15.23 31.79 -5.56
N VAL A 32 -14.65 32.16 -4.41
CA VAL A 32 -14.95 33.40 -3.67
C VAL A 32 -13.69 34.30 -3.67
N PRO A 33 -13.79 35.62 -3.93
CA PRO A 33 -12.65 36.52 -4.00
C PRO A 33 -12.31 37.17 -2.65
N GLY A 34 -11.03 37.53 -2.47
CA GLY A 34 -10.58 38.51 -1.47
C GLY A 34 -9.72 37.95 -0.34
N MET A 35 -8.40 37.95 -0.52
CA MET A 35 -7.43 38.23 0.55
C MET A 35 -6.06 38.49 -0.06
N GLU A 36 -5.67 39.76 -0.12
CA GLU A 36 -4.26 40.17 -0.21
C GLU A 36 -3.58 39.80 1.10
N LEU A 37 -2.47 39.07 1.01
CA LEU A 37 -1.48 39.00 2.10
C LEU A 37 -0.11 39.20 1.48
N THR A 38 0.53 40.25 1.96
CA THR A 38 1.82 40.81 1.58
C THR A 38 2.97 39.87 1.91
N VAL A 39 4.00 39.95 1.07
CA VAL A 39 5.30 39.27 1.23
C VAL A 39 6.29 40.29 1.75
N GLU A 40 6.98 39.95 2.85
CA GLU A 40 8.16 40.53 3.52
C GLU A 40 7.94 40.21 5.01
N GLU A 41 8.87 39.82 5.88
CA GLU A 41 10.32 39.64 5.94
C GLU A 41 10.55 38.76 7.20
N GLU A 42 11.67 38.06 7.28
CA GLU A 42 12.47 37.78 8.52
C GLU A 42 13.27 36.50 8.35
N ALA A 43 14.47 36.70 7.83
CA ALA A 43 15.65 35.91 8.14
C ALA A 43 16.39 36.62 9.29
N GLU A 44 17.22 35.84 10.00
CA GLU A 44 18.19 36.24 11.03
C GLU A 44 17.68 36.27 12.48
N GLU A 45 17.98 35.19 13.23
CA GLU A 45 18.61 35.38 14.55
C GLU A 45 19.45 34.17 14.99
N PHE A 46 20.73 34.48 15.18
CA PHE A 46 21.70 34.00 16.17
C PHE A 46 22.43 32.65 16.12
N GLU A 47 23.73 32.84 16.20
CA GLU A 47 24.88 31.95 16.31
C GLU A 47 25.30 31.86 17.80
N ALA A 48 26.10 30.83 18.13
CA ALA A 48 26.89 30.64 19.35
C ALA A 48 26.16 30.20 20.63
N TYR A 49 26.53 29.01 21.14
CA TYR A 49 27.32 28.88 22.38
C TYR A 49 28.05 27.54 22.41
N ASP A 50 29.33 27.64 22.74
CA ASP A 50 30.34 26.59 22.79
C ASP A 50 30.57 26.17 24.25
N ALA A 51 31.13 24.97 24.43
CA ALA A 51 31.87 24.46 25.59
C ALA A 51 31.17 24.29 26.96
N PHE A 52 31.04 23.02 27.39
CA PHE A 52 31.31 22.63 28.78
C PHE A 52 31.79 21.16 28.86
N GLU A 53 33.10 20.97 29.02
CA GLU A 53 33.68 19.83 29.74
C GLU A 53 34.22 20.35 31.09
N PRO A 54 34.18 19.52 32.14
CA PRO A 54 35.40 19.15 32.89
C PRO A 54 35.44 17.62 33.16
N SER A 55 36.57 16.90 32.91
CA SER A 55 37.73 16.61 33.81
C SER A 55 37.39 15.78 35.08
N PHE A 56 38.14 14.81 35.61
CA PHE A 56 39.53 14.33 35.45
C PHE A 56 39.74 12.96 36.20
N GLU A 57 40.65 12.12 35.68
CA GLU A 57 41.62 11.13 36.24
C GLU A 57 41.47 10.38 37.59
N ALA A 58 41.80 9.07 37.64
CA ALA A 58 43.16 8.53 37.96
C ALA A 58 43.16 7.01 38.35
N ASP A 59 44.03 6.22 37.66
CA ASP A 59 44.98 5.15 38.09
C ASP A 59 44.58 4.05 39.11
N ALA A 60 45.09 2.81 39.17
CA ALA A 60 45.96 1.88 38.42
C ALA A 60 46.02 0.56 39.26
N TYR A 61 46.22 -0.66 38.70
CA TYR A 61 46.95 -1.81 39.30
C TYR A 61 47.03 -3.03 38.35
N ASP A 62 48.19 -3.70 38.37
CA ASP A 62 48.78 -4.71 37.49
C ASP A 62 48.63 -6.18 37.96
N GLU A 63 48.79 -7.13 37.00
CA GLU A 63 49.46 -8.48 37.01
C GLU A 63 49.11 -9.55 38.09
N ALA A 64 49.23 -10.89 37.92
CA ALA A 64 49.48 -11.88 36.87
C ALA A 64 49.39 -13.31 37.50
N GLU A 65 49.25 -14.36 36.67
CA GLU A 65 49.59 -15.80 36.88
C GLU A 65 48.89 -16.63 37.98
N SER A 66 48.17 -17.73 37.71
CA SER A 66 48.57 -19.09 37.24
C SER A 66 47.46 -20.04 37.81
N ALA A 67 47.16 -21.26 37.36
CA ALA A 67 47.86 -22.26 36.60
C ALA A 67 46.85 -23.22 35.93
N GLU A 68 47.29 -23.76 34.80
CA GLU A 68 46.77 -24.94 34.13
C GLU A 68 46.75 -26.15 35.08
N ASP A 69 45.62 -26.85 35.15
CA ASP A 69 45.46 -28.32 35.22
C ASP A 69 44.17 -28.69 35.95
N ARG A 70 43.12 -28.98 35.17
CA ARG A 70 42.17 -30.08 35.42
C ARG A 70 41.29 -30.27 34.20
N LEU A 71 41.86 -31.00 33.26
CA LEU A 71 41.19 -31.66 32.15
C LEU A 71 40.35 -32.84 32.68
N LEU A 72 39.18 -33.01 32.04
CA LEU A 72 38.32 -34.22 31.94
C LEU A 72 37.25 -34.45 33.03
N GLU A 73 36.06 -33.90 32.81
CA GLU A 73 34.80 -34.64 32.97
C GLU A 73 33.69 -34.00 32.10
N GLU A 74 32.95 -34.86 31.39
CA GLU A 74 32.07 -34.54 30.25
C GLU A 74 30.85 -33.68 30.64
N ALA A 75 30.67 -32.53 29.95
CA ALA A 75 29.45 -31.71 30.02
C ALA A 75 28.61 -31.90 28.74
N PRO A 76 27.27 -32.07 28.83
CA PRO A 76 26.42 -32.26 27.66
C PRO A 76 26.33 -30.98 26.81
N ALA A 77 26.35 -31.16 25.49
CA ALA A 77 26.41 -30.11 24.47
C ALA A 77 25.39 -28.97 24.70
N GLY A 78 25.87 -27.84 25.22
CA GLY A 78 25.16 -26.56 25.24
C GLY A 78 25.10 -25.95 23.83
N GLU A 79 23.95 -25.38 23.48
CA GLU A 79 23.69 -24.78 22.16
C GLU A 79 24.74 -23.72 21.81
N HIS A 80 25.43 -23.91 20.69
CA HIS A 80 26.38 -22.94 20.16
C HIS A 80 25.64 -21.63 19.84
N PRO A 81 26.15 -20.44 20.21
CA PRO A 81 25.48 -19.14 19.97
C PRO A 81 25.18 -18.82 18.50
N LEU A 82 25.65 -19.66 17.57
CA LEU A 82 25.37 -19.59 16.15
C LEU A 82 23.92 -20.02 15.83
N ALA A 83 23.28 -20.82 16.69
CA ALA A 83 21.87 -21.19 16.58
C ALA A 83 20.90 -20.00 16.74
N ALA A 84 21.37 -18.90 17.35
CA ALA A 84 20.61 -17.65 17.42
C ALA A 84 20.61 -16.87 16.09
N VAL A 85 21.53 -17.18 15.17
CA VAL A 85 21.75 -16.44 13.92
C VAL A 85 21.41 -17.27 12.67
N PHE A 86 21.63 -18.59 12.73
CA PHE A 86 21.25 -19.51 11.66
C PHE A 86 20.30 -20.59 12.17
N THR A 87 19.17 -20.75 11.50
CA THR A 87 18.25 -21.87 11.72
C THR A 87 18.79 -23.10 10.98
N LEU A 88 19.61 -23.90 11.65
CA LEU A 88 20.24 -25.10 11.07
C LEU A 88 19.68 -26.39 11.68
N PRO A 89 19.57 -27.48 10.90
CA PRO A 89 19.29 -28.80 11.45
C PRO A 89 20.36 -29.22 12.46
N ARG A 90 19.97 -29.90 13.55
CA ARG A 90 20.88 -30.37 14.61
C ARG A 90 22.06 -31.20 14.07
N LEU A 91 21.82 -31.95 13.00
CA LEU A 91 22.85 -32.72 12.27
C LEU A 91 23.99 -31.83 11.71
N ALA A 92 23.70 -30.59 11.29
CA ALA A 92 24.71 -29.66 10.80
C ALA A 92 25.61 -29.16 11.95
N PHE A 93 25.04 -28.92 13.14
CA PHE A 93 25.79 -28.57 14.34
C PHE A 93 26.67 -29.72 14.82
N ASP A 94 26.12 -30.94 14.86
CA ASP A 94 26.87 -32.13 15.26
C ASP A 94 28.02 -32.45 14.29
N ALA A 95 27.84 -32.17 12.99
CA ALA A 95 28.89 -32.29 11.98
C ALA A 95 29.98 -31.23 12.18
N MET A 96 29.64 -29.98 12.49
CA MET A 96 30.62 -28.93 12.80
C MET A 96 31.41 -29.23 14.07
N ALA A 97 30.76 -29.72 15.13
CA ALA A 97 31.40 -30.08 16.38
C ALA A 97 32.42 -31.23 16.24
N ARG A 98 32.25 -32.10 15.24
CA ARG A 98 33.17 -33.21 14.91
C ARG A 98 34.19 -32.87 13.80
N GLY A 99 34.28 -31.61 13.37
CA GLY A 99 35.19 -31.16 12.31
C GLY A 99 34.75 -31.55 10.88
N GLY A 100 33.52 -32.02 10.70
CA GLY A 100 32.91 -32.42 9.43
C GLY A 100 32.34 -31.25 8.62
N TRP A 101 33.18 -30.25 8.29
CA TRP A 101 32.74 -28.99 7.70
C TRP A 101 32.01 -29.12 6.37
N ALA A 102 32.48 -29.99 5.47
CA ALA A 102 31.83 -30.23 4.19
C ALA A 102 30.43 -30.87 4.36
N THR A 103 30.28 -31.76 5.34
CA THR A 103 28.99 -32.38 5.68
C THR A 103 28.03 -31.38 6.31
N ALA A 104 28.53 -30.48 7.16
CA ALA A 104 27.74 -29.39 7.73
C ALA A 104 27.25 -28.41 6.65
N VAL A 105 28.12 -28.03 5.72
CA VAL A 105 27.77 -27.16 4.57
C VAL A 105 26.75 -27.83 3.66
N ALA A 106 26.92 -29.12 3.32
CA ALA A 106 25.95 -29.86 2.51
C ALA A 106 24.58 -29.97 3.21
N THR A 107 24.58 -30.23 4.52
CA THR A 107 23.35 -30.32 5.32
C THR A 107 22.63 -28.96 5.39
N ALA A 108 23.37 -27.87 5.58
CA ALA A 108 22.82 -26.50 5.58
C ALA A 108 22.28 -26.09 4.19
N ALA A 109 22.98 -26.47 3.12
CA ALA A 109 22.54 -26.23 1.74
C ALA A 109 21.27 -27.01 1.36
N GLY A 110 21.13 -28.23 1.88
CA GLY A 110 19.91 -29.04 1.79
C GLY A 110 18.71 -28.43 2.53
N ALA A 111 18.97 -27.67 3.60
CA ALA A 111 17.96 -26.93 4.36
C ALA A 111 17.62 -25.53 3.76
N GLY A 112 18.18 -25.19 2.60
CA GLY A 112 17.85 -23.96 1.85
C GLY A 112 18.87 -22.82 1.97
N LEU A 113 19.90 -22.94 2.82
CA LEU A 113 21.00 -21.97 2.91
C LEU A 113 22.03 -22.26 1.82
N ARG A 114 21.83 -21.72 0.61
CA ARG A 114 22.71 -21.98 -0.55
C ARG A 114 23.67 -20.84 -0.89
N ASP A 115 23.60 -19.72 -0.17
CA ASP A 115 24.50 -18.60 -0.38
C ASP A 115 25.92 -18.91 0.14
N VAL A 116 26.91 -18.75 -0.74
CA VAL A 116 28.31 -19.07 -0.46
C VAL A 116 28.85 -18.24 0.71
N ASN A 117 28.45 -16.97 0.84
CA ASN A 117 28.95 -16.11 1.90
C ASN A 117 28.27 -16.42 3.24
N GLN A 118 26.99 -16.77 3.26
CA GLN A 118 26.29 -17.22 4.46
C GLN A 118 26.83 -18.54 4.99
N LEU A 119 27.07 -19.52 4.11
CA LEU A 119 27.69 -20.79 4.48
C LEU A 119 29.14 -20.61 4.96
N THR A 120 29.86 -19.64 4.39
CA THR A 120 31.20 -19.27 4.87
C THR A 120 31.13 -18.61 6.25
N ASN A 121 30.19 -17.68 6.48
CA ASN A 121 29.97 -17.05 7.78
C ASN A 121 29.54 -18.06 8.85
N MET A 122 28.72 -19.05 8.49
CA MET A 122 28.32 -20.13 9.37
C MET A 122 29.54 -20.88 9.90
N VAL A 123 30.41 -21.39 9.01
CA VAL A 123 31.61 -22.13 9.42
C VAL A 123 32.62 -21.22 10.12
N PHE A 124 32.78 -19.98 9.65
CA PHE A 124 33.71 -19.00 10.24
C PHE A 124 33.30 -18.60 11.66
N TRP A 125 32.02 -18.30 11.91
CA TRP A 125 31.53 -17.93 13.23
C TRP A 125 31.37 -19.12 14.18
N PHE A 126 31.27 -20.35 13.66
CA PHE A 126 31.41 -21.54 14.49
C PHE A 126 32.83 -21.66 15.07
N ARG A 127 33.85 -21.28 14.30
CA ARG A 127 35.27 -21.28 14.76
C ARG A 127 35.62 -20.04 15.58
N HIS A 128 34.87 -18.94 15.38
CA HIS A 128 35.03 -17.66 16.08
C HIS A 128 33.71 -17.19 16.68
N PRO A 129 33.19 -17.86 17.74
CA PRO A 129 31.88 -17.54 18.33
C PRO A 129 31.78 -16.11 18.85
N GLN A 130 32.90 -15.53 19.30
CA GLN A 130 33.00 -14.13 19.74
C GLN A 130 32.78 -13.11 18.61
N LEU A 131 32.81 -13.54 17.35
CA LEU A 131 32.59 -12.69 16.16
C LEU A 131 31.23 -12.92 15.50
N ILE A 132 30.33 -13.70 16.11
CA ILE A 132 28.98 -13.95 15.60
C ILE A 132 28.26 -12.63 15.35
N GLY A 133 27.79 -12.43 14.11
CA GLY A 133 27.06 -11.22 13.70
C GLY A 133 27.95 -9.97 13.52
N GLN A 134 29.25 -10.06 13.80
CA GLN A 134 30.18 -8.95 13.66
C GLN A 134 30.89 -8.98 12.31
N LYS A 135 31.12 -7.79 11.75
CA LYS A 135 31.88 -7.62 10.50
C LYS A 135 33.38 -7.57 10.80
N LEU A 136 34.16 -8.31 10.03
CA LEU A 136 35.62 -8.23 10.10
C LEU A 136 36.09 -6.82 9.71
N ARG A 137 36.88 -6.22 10.58
CA ARG A 137 37.44 -4.89 10.39
C ARG A 137 38.68 -4.94 9.47
N PRO A 138 39.03 -3.84 8.78
CA PRO A 138 40.13 -3.83 7.80
C PRO A 138 41.51 -4.18 8.37
N ASP A 139 41.71 -3.98 9.67
CA ASP A 139 42.90 -4.33 10.45
C ASP A 139 42.98 -5.83 10.79
N GLN A 140 41.85 -6.55 10.76
CA GLN A 140 41.75 -7.98 11.09
C GLN A 140 42.12 -8.88 9.90
N ARG A 141 43.32 -8.66 9.34
CA ARG A 141 43.79 -9.29 8.10
C ARG A 141 43.88 -10.81 8.20
N ASP A 142 44.20 -11.34 9.37
CA ASP A 142 44.38 -12.77 9.59
C ASP A 142 43.04 -13.52 9.57
N LEU A 143 42.02 -12.94 10.24
CA LEU A 143 40.64 -13.43 10.21
C LEU A 143 40.02 -13.34 8.81
N ALA A 144 40.34 -12.28 8.06
CA ALA A 144 39.88 -12.13 6.68
C ALA A 144 40.51 -13.19 5.75
N ARG A 145 41.79 -13.51 5.93
CA ARG A 145 42.45 -14.61 5.21
C ARG A 145 41.84 -15.97 5.56
N GLU A 146 41.53 -16.20 6.83
CA GLU A 146 40.88 -17.43 7.26
C GLU A 146 39.47 -17.57 6.68
N TRP A 147 38.70 -16.48 6.68
CA TRP A 147 37.36 -16.44 6.07
C TRP A 147 37.41 -16.80 4.58
N LEU A 148 38.37 -16.23 3.83
CA LEU A 148 38.58 -16.55 2.41
C LEU A 148 38.97 -18.02 2.22
N ARG A 149 39.82 -18.56 3.09
CA ARG A 149 40.21 -19.97 3.06
C ARG A 149 39.00 -20.89 3.27
N ILE A 150 38.15 -20.60 4.25
CA ILE A 150 36.91 -21.36 4.50
C ILE A 150 36.00 -21.31 3.26
N ARG A 151 35.84 -20.14 2.64
CA ARG A 151 35.02 -20.01 1.43
C ARG A 151 35.54 -20.88 0.28
N ASP A 152 36.84 -20.79 0.03
CA ASP A 152 37.44 -21.33 -1.18
C ASP A 152 37.79 -22.82 -1.06
N GLU A 153 38.16 -23.29 0.13
CA GLU A 153 38.60 -24.68 0.36
C GLU A 153 37.51 -25.57 0.99
N VAL A 154 36.50 -24.99 1.65
CA VAL A 154 35.45 -25.76 2.36
C VAL A 154 34.08 -25.58 1.73
N VAL A 155 33.63 -24.34 1.51
CA VAL A 155 32.25 -24.06 1.08
C VAL A 155 32.03 -24.26 -0.42
N ARG A 156 32.90 -23.68 -1.26
CA ARG A 156 32.78 -23.82 -2.73
C ARG A 156 32.92 -25.28 -3.20
N PRO A 157 33.88 -26.09 -2.70
CA PRO A 157 33.99 -27.48 -3.11
C PRO A 157 32.81 -28.34 -2.65
N ALA A 158 32.27 -28.09 -1.45
CA ALA A 158 31.11 -28.82 -0.94
C ALA A 158 29.83 -28.56 -1.75
N LEU A 159 29.66 -27.36 -2.30
CA LEU A 159 28.53 -27.02 -3.18
C LEU A 159 28.73 -27.52 -4.63
N ALA A 160 29.98 -27.67 -5.07
CA ALA A 160 30.31 -28.19 -6.40
C ALA A 160 30.15 -29.72 -6.51
N GLY A 161 30.35 -30.46 -5.41
CA GLY A 161 30.17 -31.92 -5.35
C GLY A 161 28.74 -32.41 -5.62
N ASP A 162 27.74 -31.51 -5.55
CA ASP A 162 26.31 -31.81 -5.76
C ASP A 162 25.87 -31.68 -7.23
N GLN A 163 26.76 -31.24 -8.13
CA GLN A 163 26.48 -31.17 -9.57
C GLN A 163 27.17 -32.31 -10.33
N ARG A 164 26.53 -33.49 -10.36
CA ARG A 164 26.83 -34.51 -11.37
C ARG A 164 25.74 -34.47 -12.46
N PRO A 165 26.05 -34.06 -13.70
CA PRO A 165 25.04 -33.99 -14.76
C PRO A 165 24.69 -35.39 -15.27
N ALA A 166 23.39 -35.63 -15.48
CA ALA A 166 22.90 -36.74 -16.27
C ALA A 166 23.30 -36.56 -17.75
N PRO A 167 23.60 -37.62 -18.51
CA PRO A 167 24.08 -37.51 -19.89
C PRO A 167 22.96 -37.00 -20.83
N THR A 168 23.31 -36.02 -21.66
CA THR A 168 22.47 -35.43 -22.72
C THR A 168 22.45 -36.30 -23.98
N PRO A 169 21.31 -36.37 -24.72
CA PRO A 169 21.32 -36.86 -26.10
C PRO A 169 21.76 -35.76 -27.09
N SER A 170 22.49 -36.17 -28.12
CA SER A 170 23.09 -35.32 -29.17
C SER A 170 22.07 -34.60 -30.08
N PRO A 171 22.47 -33.46 -30.71
CA PRO A 171 21.58 -32.65 -31.54
C PRO A 171 21.50 -33.20 -32.98
N SER A 172 20.32 -33.10 -33.60
CA SER A 172 20.12 -33.26 -35.04
C SER A 172 19.67 -31.93 -35.67
N PRO A 173 19.99 -31.67 -36.95
CA PRO A 173 20.18 -30.32 -37.47
C PRO A 173 18.90 -29.64 -37.95
N ALA A 174 19.00 -28.31 -37.99
CA ALA A 174 17.97 -27.34 -38.32
C ALA A 174 17.25 -27.58 -39.65
N ALA A 175 15.94 -27.34 -39.63
CA ALA A 175 15.10 -27.08 -40.80
C ALA A 175 14.56 -25.63 -40.71
N PRO A 176 14.22 -24.99 -41.85
CA PRO A 176 14.05 -23.55 -41.95
C PRO A 176 12.74 -23.07 -41.31
N LEU A 177 12.84 -22.01 -40.52
CA LEU A 177 11.69 -21.37 -39.89
C LEU A 177 10.88 -20.58 -40.93
N THR A 178 9.71 -21.12 -41.29
CA THR A 178 8.57 -20.32 -41.72
C THR A 178 8.04 -19.50 -40.53
N PRO A 179 7.65 -18.23 -40.69
CA PRO A 179 7.15 -17.42 -39.59
C PRO A 179 5.74 -17.89 -39.20
N SER A 180 5.64 -18.54 -38.04
CA SER A 180 4.35 -18.83 -37.40
C SER A 180 3.77 -17.55 -36.83
N ALA A 181 2.51 -17.26 -37.14
CA ALA A 181 1.73 -16.13 -36.62
C ALA A 181 1.27 -16.35 -35.17
N GLY A 182 2.16 -16.83 -34.31
CA GLY A 182 2.00 -16.83 -32.85
C GLY A 182 2.81 -15.68 -32.27
N GLY A 183 2.17 -14.68 -31.68
CA GLY A 183 2.87 -13.57 -31.02
C GLY A 183 3.78 -14.09 -29.91
N ARG A 184 4.95 -13.45 -29.70
CA ARG A 184 5.84 -13.81 -28.59
C ARG A 184 5.13 -13.55 -27.26
N THR A 185 5.47 -14.31 -26.22
CA THR A 185 4.98 -14.10 -24.85
C THR A 185 5.98 -13.34 -23.96
N SER A 186 7.21 -13.13 -24.46
CA SER A 186 8.25 -12.29 -23.85
C SER A 186 9.33 -11.94 -24.89
N ILE A 187 10.18 -10.95 -24.57
CA ILE A 187 11.44 -10.69 -25.31
C ILE A 187 12.61 -11.18 -24.45
N PRO A 188 13.41 -12.16 -24.90
CA PRO A 188 14.50 -12.71 -24.10
C PRO A 188 15.66 -11.71 -23.91
N PRO A 189 16.37 -11.77 -22.76
CA PRO A 189 17.47 -10.86 -22.45
C PRO A 189 18.75 -11.11 -23.26
N ASP A 190 18.84 -12.22 -24.00
CA ASP A 190 20.04 -12.61 -24.75
C ASP A 190 20.37 -11.63 -25.88
N GLY A 191 19.35 -10.96 -26.42
CA GLY A 191 19.50 -9.92 -27.45
C GLY A 191 19.85 -8.53 -26.91
N LEU A 192 20.13 -8.38 -25.61
CA LEU A 192 20.47 -7.07 -25.04
C LEU A 192 21.86 -6.60 -25.48
N GLU A 193 21.92 -5.35 -25.93
CA GLU A 193 23.14 -4.66 -26.34
C GLU A 193 23.37 -3.39 -25.51
N TRP A 194 24.64 -3.09 -25.24
CA TRP A 194 25.07 -1.88 -24.54
C TRP A 194 25.26 -0.72 -25.52
N PHE A 195 24.44 0.33 -25.38
CA PHE A 195 24.52 1.57 -26.18
C PHE A 195 25.16 2.75 -25.44
N GLY A 196 25.74 2.53 -24.26
CA GLY A 196 26.50 3.55 -23.52
C GLY A 196 27.93 3.70 -24.04
N PRO A 197 28.82 4.38 -23.28
CA PRO A 197 30.22 4.54 -23.65
C PRO A 197 30.88 3.18 -23.96
N PRO A 198 31.54 3.01 -25.14
CA PRO A 198 32.08 1.70 -25.55
C PRO A 198 33.06 1.09 -24.54
N GLY A 199 33.89 1.93 -23.91
CA GLY A 199 34.88 1.50 -22.91
C GLY A 199 34.32 1.01 -21.58
N GLN A 200 33.00 1.10 -21.35
CA GLN A 200 32.34 0.57 -20.15
C GLN A 200 31.73 -0.81 -20.37
N LYS A 201 31.68 -1.32 -21.61
CA LYS A 201 31.07 -2.62 -21.92
C LYS A 201 31.96 -3.76 -21.40
N THR A 202 31.59 -4.32 -20.25
CA THR A 202 32.24 -5.50 -19.67
C THR A 202 31.26 -6.69 -19.58
N PRO A 203 31.76 -7.94 -19.50
CA PRO A 203 30.90 -9.10 -19.26
C PRO A 203 30.05 -8.97 -17.99
N GLU A 204 30.62 -8.38 -16.93
CA GLU A 204 29.94 -8.10 -15.67
C GLU A 204 28.78 -7.11 -15.86
N LEU A 205 29.02 -6.00 -16.56
CA LEU A 205 27.97 -5.02 -16.88
C LEU A 205 26.85 -5.65 -17.72
N MET A 206 27.19 -6.49 -18.70
CA MET A 206 26.18 -7.16 -19.52
C MET A 206 25.35 -8.16 -18.71
N ALA A 207 25.96 -8.91 -17.79
CA ALA A 207 25.24 -9.80 -16.87
C ALA A 207 24.32 -9.00 -15.93
N PHE A 208 24.80 -7.87 -15.43
CA PHE A 208 24.01 -6.94 -14.62
C PHE A 208 22.83 -6.36 -15.41
N MET A 209 23.05 -5.94 -16.66
CA MET A 209 22.00 -5.42 -17.54
C MET A 209 20.89 -6.44 -17.81
N ARG A 210 21.25 -7.70 -18.08
CA ARG A 210 20.28 -8.80 -18.22
C ARG A 210 19.48 -9.02 -16.94
N LYS A 211 20.16 -9.05 -15.79
CA LYS A 211 19.51 -9.21 -14.48
C LYS A 211 18.52 -8.08 -14.19
N VAL A 212 18.89 -6.83 -14.47
CA VAL A 212 18.01 -5.66 -14.33
C VAL A 212 16.81 -5.78 -15.25
N TYR A 213 17.01 -6.19 -16.51
CA TYR A 213 15.94 -6.42 -17.45
C TYR A 213 14.94 -7.48 -16.94
N ASP A 214 15.42 -8.64 -16.50
CA ASP A 214 14.57 -9.73 -16.01
C ASP A 214 13.81 -9.32 -14.74
N LEU A 215 14.44 -8.55 -13.85
CA LEU A 215 13.78 -7.98 -12.68
C LEU A 215 12.71 -6.95 -13.09
N HIS A 216 13.00 -6.12 -14.09
CA HIS A 216 12.05 -5.11 -14.56
C HIS A 216 10.83 -5.76 -15.23
N VAL A 217 11.03 -6.77 -16.09
CA VAL A 217 9.95 -7.56 -16.70
C VAL A 217 9.10 -8.25 -15.62
N ARG A 218 9.73 -8.95 -14.65
CA ARG A 218 9.01 -9.61 -13.56
C ARG A 218 8.20 -8.67 -12.67
N ARG A 219 8.61 -7.41 -12.57
CA ARG A 219 7.90 -6.37 -11.80
C ARG A 219 6.77 -5.70 -12.59
N SER A 220 6.69 -5.94 -13.89
CA SER A 220 5.71 -5.29 -14.76
C SER A 220 4.34 -5.96 -14.61
N ARG A 221 3.27 -5.15 -14.72
CA ARG A 221 1.88 -5.60 -14.55
C ARG A 221 1.18 -5.69 -15.91
N GLY A 222 0.16 -6.55 -15.99
CA GLY A 222 -0.62 -6.78 -17.21
C GLY A 222 -0.01 -7.83 -18.15
N ASN A 223 -0.72 -8.14 -19.23
CA ASN A 223 -0.28 -9.14 -20.21
C ASN A 223 0.84 -8.57 -21.09
N PHE A 224 1.73 -9.43 -21.58
CA PHE A 224 2.69 -9.05 -22.61
C PHE A 224 1.96 -8.70 -23.92
N VAL A 225 2.32 -7.57 -24.53
CA VAL A 225 1.87 -7.19 -25.88
C VAL A 225 3.09 -7.05 -26.78
N ASP A 226 3.14 -7.89 -27.82
CA ASP A 226 4.22 -7.89 -28.81
C ASP A 226 4.06 -6.73 -29.82
N THR A 227 3.48 -7.02 -30.98
CA THR A 227 3.19 -6.08 -32.04
C THR A 227 1.72 -6.23 -32.39
N LEU A 228 0.96 -5.14 -32.31
CA LEU A 228 -0.43 -5.15 -32.72
C LEU A 228 -0.50 -5.27 -34.25
N PRO A 229 -1.41 -6.09 -34.80
CA PRO A 229 -1.56 -6.19 -36.24
C PRO A 229 -2.00 -4.84 -36.81
N ARG A 230 -1.58 -4.53 -38.04
CA ARG A 230 -1.96 -3.26 -38.71
C ARG A 230 -3.48 -3.06 -38.75
N SER A 231 -4.25 -4.14 -38.80
CA SER A 231 -5.71 -4.13 -38.77
C SER A 231 -6.32 -3.64 -37.45
N ALA A 232 -5.58 -3.68 -36.33
CA ALA A 232 -6.02 -3.18 -35.03
C ALA A 232 -5.70 -1.69 -34.80
N LEU A 233 -4.90 -1.10 -35.69
CA LEU A 233 -4.41 0.28 -35.57
C LEU A 233 -5.09 1.20 -36.59
N ASP A 234 -5.18 2.48 -36.23
CA ASP A 234 -5.66 3.55 -37.11
C ASP A 234 -4.88 4.84 -36.85
N ASP A 235 -4.89 5.76 -37.83
CA ASP A 235 -4.13 7.01 -37.80
C ASP A 235 -4.80 8.07 -36.94
N VAL A 236 -4.09 8.64 -35.96
CA VAL A 236 -4.58 9.78 -35.17
C VAL A 236 -4.34 11.09 -35.92
N GLU A 237 -3.06 11.44 -36.13
CA GLU A 237 -2.60 12.56 -36.96
C GLU A 237 -1.07 12.47 -37.14
N ASP A 238 -0.52 13.16 -38.16
CA ASP A 238 0.93 13.26 -38.43
C ASP A 238 1.67 11.90 -38.47
N GLY A 239 0.97 10.83 -38.88
CA GLY A 239 1.49 9.47 -38.96
C GLY A 239 1.57 8.72 -37.63
N HIS A 240 1.11 9.31 -36.53
CA HIS A 240 0.97 8.64 -35.25
C HIS A 240 -0.28 7.76 -35.23
N LYS A 241 -0.12 6.49 -34.89
CA LYS A 241 -1.21 5.50 -34.82
C LYS A 241 -1.62 5.22 -33.39
N ALA A 242 -2.84 4.73 -33.19
CA ALA A 242 -3.32 4.15 -31.93
C ALA A 242 -4.27 2.98 -32.25
N ARG A 243 -4.73 2.25 -31.23
CA ARG A 243 -5.81 1.27 -31.42
C ARG A 243 -7.03 1.98 -32.00
N LYS A 244 -7.79 1.35 -32.89
CA LYS A 244 -8.89 1.97 -33.65
C LYS A 244 -9.86 2.82 -32.80
N ASP A 245 -10.27 2.28 -31.66
CA ASP A 245 -11.15 2.94 -30.69
C ASP A 245 -10.48 4.17 -30.04
N ALA A 246 -9.24 4.02 -29.58
CA ALA A 246 -8.43 5.10 -29.04
C ALA A 246 -8.16 6.18 -30.11
N ALA A 247 -7.86 5.80 -31.34
CA ALA A 247 -7.58 6.72 -32.44
C ALA A 247 -8.79 7.57 -32.81
N ALA A 248 -9.97 6.95 -32.90
CA ALA A 248 -11.22 7.66 -33.14
C ALA A 248 -11.47 8.72 -32.05
N LYS A 249 -11.37 8.34 -30.77
CA LYS A 249 -11.59 9.26 -29.66
C LYS A 249 -10.51 10.33 -29.52
N ALA A 250 -9.28 10.03 -29.90
CA ALA A 250 -8.21 11.01 -29.94
C ALA A 250 -8.43 12.09 -31.02
N ARG A 251 -8.95 11.72 -32.20
CA ARG A 251 -9.32 12.67 -33.25
C ARG A 251 -10.43 13.61 -32.78
N GLU A 252 -11.46 13.07 -32.12
CA GLU A 252 -12.54 13.88 -31.52
C GLU A 252 -12.00 14.84 -30.44
N LEU A 253 -11.16 14.35 -29.52
CA LEU A 253 -10.52 15.14 -28.48
C LEU A 253 -9.71 16.32 -29.06
N LEU A 254 -8.86 16.05 -30.05
CA LEU A 254 -8.01 17.06 -30.68
C LEU A 254 -8.83 18.07 -31.49
N ALA A 255 -9.89 17.63 -32.17
CA ALA A 255 -10.81 18.52 -32.88
C ALA A 255 -11.50 19.49 -31.90
N ALA A 256 -12.00 18.99 -30.77
CA ALA A 256 -12.63 19.83 -29.75
C ALA A 256 -11.65 20.82 -29.10
N ALA A 257 -10.41 20.40 -28.82
CA ALA A 257 -9.37 21.29 -28.32
C ALA A 257 -9.04 22.41 -29.32
N ARG A 258 -8.93 22.07 -30.63
CA ARG A 258 -8.70 23.06 -31.70
C ARG A 258 -9.88 24.02 -31.85
N ALA A 259 -11.11 23.52 -31.77
CA ALA A 259 -12.30 24.37 -31.79
C ALA A 259 -12.31 25.36 -30.62
N LYS A 260 -11.90 24.94 -29.41
CA LYS A 260 -11.77 25.85 -28.27
C LYS A 260 -10.66 26.89 -28.47
N LEU A 261 -9.51 26.52 -29.02
CA LEU A 261 -8.45 27.48 -29.39
C LEU A 261 -8.95 28.52 -30.39
N ALA A 262 -9.73 28.09 -31.39
CA ALA A 262 -10.34 29.00 -32.37
C ALA A 262 -11.33 29.96 -31.72
N ALA A 263 -12.21 29.46 -30.85
CA ALA A 263 -13.16 30.29 -30.12
C ALA A 263 -12.49 31.31 -29.18
N GLU A 264 -11.29 31.02 -28.69
CA GLU A 264 -10.48 31.96 -27.88
C GLU A 264 -9.62 32.92 -28.73
N GLY A 265 -9.66 32.82 -30.06
CA GLY A 265 -8.82 33.63 -30.95
C GLY A 265 -7.33 33.23 -30.97
N ARG A 266 -6.98 32.06 -30.44
CA ARG A 266 -5.58 31.64 -30.21
C ARG A 266 -5.01 30.68 -31.24
N SER A 267 -5.76 30.39 -32.30
CA SER A 267 -5.34 29.46 -33.36
C SER A 267 -4.11 29.95 -34.13
N GLY A 268 -3.86 31.26 -34.17
CA GLY A 268 -2.66 31.86 -34.76
C GLY A 268 -1.44 31.88 -33.83
N GLU A 269 -1.60 31.53 -32.55
CA GLU A 269 -0.54 31.58 -31.54
C GLU A 269 -0.06 30.19 -31.11
N ILE A 270 -0.98 29.24 -31.01
CA ILE A 270 -0.74 27.93 -30.42
C ILE A 270 -1.01 26.81 -31.42
N ARG A 271 -0.05 25.91 -31.56
CA ARG A 271 -0.20 24.60 -32.21
C ARG A 271 -0.32 23.52 -31.15
N ILE A 272 -1.25 22.58 -31.34
CA ILE A 272 -1.39 21.37 -30.53
C ILE A 272 -1.35 20.12 -31.42
N GLY A 273 -0.89 19.00 -30.86
CA GLY A 273 -0.94 17.72 -31.55
C GLY A 273 -0.32 16.54 -30.81
N VAL A 274 -0.06 15.45 -31.53
CA VAL A 274 0.52 14.21 -31.00
C VAL A 274 2.04 14.19 -31.17
N LEU A 275 2.77 13.82 -30.11
CA LEU A 275 4.23 13.60 -30.10
C LEU A 275 4.58 12.12 -30.26
N SER A 276 3.75 11.23 -29.72
CA SER A 276 3.97 9.79 -29.72
C SER A 276 2.65 9.06 -29.54
N GLY A 277 2.50 7.92 -30.22
CA GLY A 277 1.33 7.03 -30.09
C GLY A 277 1.78 5.58 -29.97
N TYR A 278 1.20 4.71 -30.79
CA TYR A 278 1.54 3.29 -30.84
C TYR A 278 3.03 3.04 -31.11
N ARG A 279 3.63 2.12 -30.33
CA ARG A 279 5.01 1.65 -30.50
C ARG A 279 5.08 0.15 -30.23
N SER A 280 5.68 -0.65 -31.12
CA SER A 280 5.81 -2.11 -30.90
C SER A 280 6.71 -2.47 -29.72
N ALA A 281 6.65 -3.73 -29.25
CA ALA A 281 7.55 -4.24 -28.23
C ALA A 281 9.03 -4.13 -28.61
N ASP A 282 9.39 -4.37 -29.87
CA ASP A 282 10.77 -4.19 -30.33
C ASP A 282 11.20 -2.73 -30.28
N ARG A 283 10.29 -1.79 -30.61
CA ARG A 283 10.59 -0.36 -30.48
C ARG A 283 10.75 0.04 -29.02
N GLN A 284 9.94 -0.51 -28.12
CA GLN A 284 10.08 -0.29 -26.67
C GLN A 284 11.39 -0.92 -26.15
N PHE A 285 11.79 -2.08 -26.66
CA PHE A 285 13.06 -2.75 -26.36
C PHE A 285 14.25 -1.91 -26.80
N ALA A 286 14.21 -1.30 -27.98
CA ALA A 286 15.22 -0.35 -28.43
C ALA A 286 15.31 0.91 -27.54
N ILE A 287 14.18 1.43 -27.06
CA ILE A 287 14.16 2.58 -26.13
C ILE A 287 14.75 2.18 -24.78
N TRP A 288 14.35 1.03 -24.24
CA TRP A 288 14.83 0.51 -22.96
C TRP A 288 16.35 0.34 -22.95
N GLN A 289 16.94 -0.15 -24.04
CA GLN A 289 18.40 -0.30 -24.17
C GLN A 289 19.15 1.03 -24.41
N GLY A 290 18.42 2.11 -24.71
CA GLY A 290 19.01 3.40 -25.05
C GLY A 290 19.43 3.54 -26.51
N GLN A 291 19.12 2.58 -27.38
CA GLN A 291 19.48 2.57 -28.81
C GLN A 291 18.97 3.83 -29.53
N THR A 292 17.71 4.22 -29.27
CA THR A 292 17.06 5.37 -29.93
C THR A 292 17.69 6.73 -29.59
N THR A 293 18.50 6.77 -28.54
CA THR A 293 19.13 8.01 -28.03
C THR A 293 20.65 7.94 -28.07
N LYS A 294 21.22 6.84 -28.59
CA LYS A 294 22.65 6.53 -28.56
C LYS A 294 23.20 6.59 -27.12
N GLY A 295 22.49 5.94 -26.19
CA GLY A 295 22.86 5.84 -24.77
C GLY A 295 22.56 7.06 -23.90
N ARG A 296 22.01 8.15 -24.47
CA ARG A 296 21.61 9.34 -23.69
C ARG A 296 20.30 9.15 -22.90
N GLY A 297 19.59 8.07 -23.15
CA GLY A 297 18.39 7.59 -22.45
C GLY A 297 18.43 6.07 -22.30
N GLY A 298 17.36 5.48 -21.76
CA GLY A 298 17.29 4.05 -21.50
C GLY A 298 18.31 3.58 -20.45
N PHE A 299 18.64 2.29 -20.48
CA PHE A 299 19.48 1.63 -19.49
C PHE A 299 20.83 2.36 -19.26
N PRO A 300 21.61 2.76 -20.27
CA PRO A 300 22.89 3.43 -20.04
C PRO A 300 22.77 4.75 -19.26
N HIS A 301 21.73 5.54 -19.53
CA HIS A 301 21.48 6.79 -18.83
C HIS A 301 21.17 6.56 -17.34
N TYR A 302 20.23 5.65 -17.05
CA TYR A 302 19.84 5.38 -15.65
C TYR A 302 20.91 4.59 -14.90
N TYR A 303 21.66 3.74 -15.59
CA TYR A 303 22.84 3.09 -15.06
C TYR A 303 23.85 4.13 -14.55
N ALA A 304 24.16 5.15 -15.35
CA ALA A 304 25.04 6.24 -14.93
C ALA A 304 24.44 7.07 -13.77
N LYS A 305 23.16 7.44 -13.87
CA LYS A 305 22.47 8.29 -12.88
C LYS A 305 22.38 7.65 -11.49
N THR A 306 22.29 6.32 -11.42
CA THR A 306 22.16 5.57 -10.16
C THR A 306 23.48 5.09 -9.58
N ARG A 307 24.61 5.43 -10.21
CA ARG A 307 25.94 4.87 -9.90
C ARG A 307 26.32 5.04 -8.43
N GLU A 308 26.16 6.23 -7.87
CA GLU A 308 26.51 6.53 -6.47
C GLU A 308 25.66 5.71 -5.50
N ALA A 309 24.35 5.70 -5.70
CA ALA A 309 23.44 4.90 -4.90
C ALA A 309 23.82 3.41 -4.96
N ARG A 310 24.00 2.84 -6.16
CA ARG A 310 24.36 1.42 -6.34
C ARG A 310 25.70 1.05 -5.70
N ARG A 311 26.67 1.96 -5.66
CA ARG A 311 27.98 1.75 -5.02
C ARG A 311 27.93 1.79 -3.50
N SER A 312 26.87 2.33 -2.91
CA SER A 312 26.75 2.40 -1.46
C SER A 312 26.66 1.01 -0.81
N ALA A 313 27.12 0.92 0.44
CA ALA A 313 27.07 -0.30 1.24
C ALA A 313 25.62 -0.84 1.40
N LYS A 314 24.62 0.04 1.32
CA LYS A 314 23.19 -0.30 1.38
C LYS A 314 22.78 -1.32 0.32
N TYR A 315 23.33 -1.22 -0.88
CA TYR A 315 23.00 -2.14 -1.98
C TYR A 315 24.11 -3.17 -2.22
N GLY A 316 25.14 -3.27 -1.39
CA GLY A 316 26.13 -4.35 -1.51
C GLY A 316 27.02 -4.29 -2.77
N GLY A 317 27.15 -3.13 -3.41
CA GLY A 317 28.07 -2.89 -4.54
C GLY A 317 27.39 -2.65 -5.89
N GLU A 318 28.15 -2.10 -6.85
CA GLU A 318 27.62 -1.52 -8.09
C GLU A 318 26.77 -2.50 -8.92
N HIS A 319 27.17 -3.77 -9.01
CA HIS A 319 26.49 -4.81 -9.80
C HIS A 319 25.87 -5.94 -8.98
N SER A 320 25.61 -5.70 -7.70
CA SER A 320 24.95 -6.69 -6.82
C SER A 320 23.49 -6.95 -7.22
N ASP A 321 22.87 -7.96 -6.63
CA ASP A 321 21.44 -8.25 -6.80
C ASP A 321 20.55 -7.13 -6.25
N ALA A 322 20.92 -6.53 -5.11
CA ALA A 322 20.18 -5.42 -4.53
C ALA A 322 20.31 -4.16 -5.39
N ALA A 323 21.48 -3.91 -6.00
CA ALA A 323 21.68 -2.83 -6.95
C ALA A 323 20.90 -3.06 -8.26
N ALA A 324 20.77 -4.31 -8.71
CA ALA A 324 19.98 -4.67 -9.88
C ALA A 324 18.48 -4.46 -9.62
N ALA A 325 17.98 -4.89 -8.46
CA ALA A 325 16.61 -4.66 -8.03
C ALA A 325 16.30 -3.16 -7.89
N TYR A 326 17.22 -2.39 -7.30
CA TYR A 326 17.11 -0.95 -7.21
C TYR A 326 17.07 -0.27 -8.58
N LEU A 327 17.97 -0.62 -9.51
CA LEU A 327 17.97 -0.02 -10.84
C LEU A 327 16.72 -0.41 -11.65
N ALA A 328 16.26 -1.65 -11.55
CA ALA A 328 15.01 -2.08 -12.17
C ALA A 328 13.83 -1.25 -11.67
N GLN A 329 13.74 -1.03 -10.35
CA GLN A 329 12.72 -0.16 -9.75
C GLN A 329 12.86 1.29 -10.20
N TYR A 330 14.07 1.84 -10.19
CA TYR A 330 14.33 3.22 -10.58
C TYR A 330 14.00 3.48 -12.05
N MET A 331 14.38 2.58 -12.95
CA MET A 331 14.05 2.66 -14.38
C MET A 331 12.54 2.57 -14.62
N GLY A 332 11.84 1.75 -13.85
CA GLY A 332 10.39 1.56 -13.98
C GLY A 332 9.56 2.81 -13.71
N GLN A 333 10.17 3.89 -13.21
CA GLN A 333 9.55 5.21 -13.04
C GLN A 333 9.49 6.02 -14.33
N TYR A 334 10.35 5.70 -15.30
CA TYR A 334 10.57 6.54 -16.49
C TYR A 334 10.39 5.78 -17.80
N VAL A 335 10.63 4.47 -17.81
CA VAL A 335 10.55 3.65 -19.03
C VAL A 335 9.94 2.30 -18.67
N ALA A 336 8.87 1.93 -19.36
CA ALA A 336 8.23 0.63 -19.20
C ALA A 336 9.15 -0.51 -19.64
N ALA A 337 9.05 -1.67 -18.99
CA ALA A 337 9.62 -2.89 -19.53
C ALA A 337 9.02 -3.19 -20.92
N PRO A 338 9.84 -3.63 -21.89
CA PRO A 338 9.35 -4.02 -23.21
C PRO A 338 8.32 -5.15 -23.10
N GLY A 339 7.11 -4.88 -23.59
CA GLY A 339 5.96 -5.79 -23.48
C GLY A 339 4.80 -5.22 -22.67
N TYR A 340 5.07 -4.19 -21.87
CA TYR A 340 4.19 -3.76 -20.77
C TYR A 340 3.88 -2.25 -20.79
N SER A 341 4.19 -1.53 -21.87
CA SER A 341 3.83 -0.11 -22.03
C SER A 341 2.40 0.07 -22.56
N ASN A 342 1.68 1.09 -22.09
CA ASN A 342 0.40 1.50 -22.68
C ASN A 342 0.54 1.96 -24.15
N HIS A 343 1.72 2.42 -24.58
CA HIS A 343 1.99 2.73 -25.99
C HIS A 343 2.06 1.46 -26.85
N GLN A 344 2.44 0.32 -26.28
CA GLN A 344 2.45 -0.96 -26.98
C GLN A 344 1.07 -1.54 -27.17
N ASP A 345 0.15 -1.21 -26.27
CA ASP A 345 -1.26 -1.58 -26.39
C ASP A 345 -2.05 -0.63 -27.31
N GLY A 346 -1.40 0.40 -27.85
CA GLY A 346 -2.05 1.42 -28.67
C GLY A 346 -3.08 2.26 -27.90
N LEU A 347 -3.05 2.25 -26.57
CA LEU A 347 -3.98 3.00 -25.72
C LEU A 347 -3.44 4.36 -25.28
N ALA A 348 -2.11 4.55 -25.26
CA ALA A 348 -1.50 5.80 -24.83
C ALA A 348 -1.12 6.73 -25.98
N LEU A 349 -1.28 8.03 -25.72
CA LEU A 349 -0.82 9.13 -26.55
C LEU A 349 0.00 10.11 -25.70
N ASP A 350 1.15 10.51 -26.22
CA ASP A 350 1.87 11.68 -25.70
C ASP A 350 1.45 12.88 -26.53
N LEU A 351 0.81 13.86 -25.89
CA LEU A 351 0.33 15.09 -26.52
C LEU A 351 1.33 16.23 -26.33
N GLY A 352 1.31 17.19 -27.25
CA GLY A 352 2.26 18.30 -27.31
C GLY A 352 1.61 19.63 -27.64
N ILE A 353 2.34 20.69 -27.32
CA ILE A 353 1.98 22.09 -27.59
C ILE A 353 3.20 22.86 -28.08
N GLY A 354 3.01 23.83 -28.98
CA GLY A 354 4.05 24.72 -29.45
C GLY A 354 3.48 26.04 -29.95
N ALA A 355 4.34 26.95 -30.39
CA ALA A 355 3.91 28.11 -31.16
C ALA A 355 3.24 27.66 -32.47
N ALA A 356 2.34 28.46 -33.04
CA ALA A 356 1.57 28.10 -34.24
C ALA A 356 2.42 27.56 -35.40
N THR A 357 3.59 28.16 -35.62
CA THR A 357 4.57 27.75 -36.64
C THR A 357 5.76 26.96 -36.08
N GLY A 358 5.78 26.71 -34.77
CA GLY A 358 6.86 26.03 -34.06
C GLY A 358 6.71 24.51 -34.03
N ARG A 359 7.75 23.84 -33.53
CA ARG A 359 7.70 22.41 -33.22
C ARG A 359 6.86 22.17 -31.97
N LEU A 360 6.16 21.04 -31.93
CA LEU A 360 5.50 20.59 -30.70
C LEU A 360 6.55 20.25 -29.64
N GLY A 361 6.41 20.88 -28.47
CA GLY A 361 7.10 20.52 -27.25
C GLY A 361 6.23 19.66 -26.36
N ARG A 362 6.84 19.04 -25.34
CA ARG A 362 6.11 18.30 -24.30
C ARG A 362 5.17 19.24 -23.56
N LEU A 363 3.99 18.73 -23.20
CA LEU A 363 3.08 19.44 -22.31
C LEU A 363 3.68 19.61 -20.92
N SER A 364 3.35 20.73 -20.29
CA SER A 364 3.58 20.99 -18.87
C SER A 364 2.25 21.31 -18.20
N GLU A 365 2.19 21.23 -16.87
CA GLU A 365 0.95 21.54 -16.14
C GLU A 365 0.47 22.99 -16.33
N ARG A 366 1.37 23.88 -16.75
CA ARG A 366 1.09 25.29 -17.02
C ARG A 366 0.55 25.52 -18.43
N SER A 367 0.75 24.57 -19.34
CA SER A 367 0.38 24.67 -20.75
C SER A 367 -1.13 24.76 -20.91
N TRP A 368 -1.58 25.57 -21.88
CA TRP A 368 -3.00 25.72 -22.19
C TRP A 368 -3.68 24.36 -22.45
N LEU A 369 -3.07 23.53 -23.29
CA LEU A 369 -3.64 22.23 -23.65
C LEU A 369 -3.75 21.29 -22.45
N TYR A 370 -2.79 21.31 -21.51
CA TYR A 370 -2.89 20.47 -20.31
C TYR A 370 -4.09 20.86 -19.44
N LYS A 371 -4.29 22.16 -19.21
CA LYS A 371 -5.43 22.67 -18.44
C LYS A 371 -6.74 22.26 -19.10
N TRP A 372 -6.85 22.46 -20.41
CA TRP A 372 -8.03 22.04 -21.16
C TRP A 372 -8.27 20.52 -21.08
N LEU A 373 -7.22 19.70 -21.25
CA LEU A 373 -7.33 18.24 -21.17
C LEU A 373 -7.75 17.78 -19.77
N LYS A 374 -7.25 18.40 -18.71
CA LYS A 374 -7.65 18.06 -17.33
C LYS A 374 -9.16 18.16 -17.14
N ASP A 375 -9.78 19.16 -17.76
CA ASP A 375 -11.20 19.43 -17.63
C ASP A 375 -12.06 18.68 -18.66
N ASN A 376 -11.50 18.23 -19.80
CA ASN A 376 -12.30 17.72 -20.92
C ASN A 376 -11.93 16.31 -21.40
N ALA A 377 -10.72 15.82 -21.13
CA ALA A 377 -10.23 14.56 -21.70
C ALA A 377 -11.05 13.33 -21.24
N HIS A 378 -11.67 13.40 -20.06
CA HIS A 378 -12.53 12.36 -19.53
C HIS A 378 -13.77 12.11 -20.42
N ILE A 379 -14.29 13.14 -21.10
CA ILE A 379 -15.41 13.05 -22.06
C ILE A 379 -15.04 12.09 -23.21
N TYR A 380 -13.78 12.16 -23.65
CA TYR A 380 -13.21 11.30 -24.69
C TYR A 380 -12.53 10.06 -24.12
N ARG A 381 -12.69 9.82 -22.81
CA ARG A 381 -12.23 8.64 -22.07
C ARG A 381 -10.71 8.50 -22.01
N PHE A 382 -10.00 9.63 -22.03
CA PHE A 382 -8.57 9.71 -21.77
C PHE A 382 -8.31 10.13 -20.33
N LYS A 383 -7.38 9.43 -19.66
CA LYS A 383 -6.89 9.78 -18.32
C LYS A 383 -5.44 10.24 -18.36
N PRO A 384 -5.04 11.25 -17.58
CA PRO A 384 -3.64 11.64 -17.46
C PRO A 384 -2.87 10.61 -16.65
N LEU A 385 -1.58 10.46 -16.97
CA LEU A 385 -0.64 9.81 -16.07
C LEU A 385 -0.09 10.85 -15.09
N ALA A 386 -0.26 10.60 -13.80
CA ALA A 386 0.07 11.59 -12.74
C ALA A 386 1.54 12.04 -12.74
N SER A 387 2.47 11.22 -13.23
CA SER A 387 3.90 11.54 -13.30
C SER A 387 4.31 12.26 -14.60
N GLU A 388 3.46 12.28 -15.63
CA GLU A 388 3.80 12.78 -16.96
C GLU A 388 2.65 13.59 -17.57
N ALA A 389 2.74 14.92 -17.51
CA ALA A 389 1.69 15.84 -18.01
C ALA A 389 1.35 15.66 -19.50
N TRP A 390 2.27 15.13 -20.30
CA TRP A 390 2.06 14.85 -21.72
C TRP A 390 1.37 13.51 -21.99
N HIS A 391 1.33 12.57 -21.05
CA HIS A 391 0.93 11.19 -21.28
C HIS A 391 -0.54 10.96 -20.91
N TRP A 392 -1.35 10.54 -21.89
CA TRP A 392 -2.79 10.32 -21.72
C TRP A 392 -3.17 8.93 -22.22
N THR A 393 -3.85 8.15 -21.38
CA THR A 393 -4.24 6.76 -21.67
C THR A 393 -5.74 6.65 -21.89
N PHE A 394 -6.13 6.10 -23.04
CA PHE A 394 -7.51 5.77 -23.39
C PHE A 394 -8.05 4.63 -22.52
N GLN A 395 -9.30 4.77 -22.10
CA GLN A 395 -10.04 3.78 -21.32
C GLN A 395 -11.16 3.20 -22.19
N PRO A 396 -11.00 1.98 -22.75
CA PRO A 396 -12.02 1.37 -23.59
C PRO A 396 -13.34 1.14 -22.83
N ALA A 397 -14.46 1.03 -23.55
CA ALA A 397 -15.75 0.72 -22.91
C ALA A 397 -15.66 -0.73 -22.49
N GLY A 398 -16.11 -1.05 -21.27
CA GLY A 398 -16.13 -2.43 -20.78
C GLY A 398 -16.64 -3.36 -21.88
N GLY A 399 -15.75 -4.24 -22.34
CA GLY A 399 -15.94 -5.00 -23.56
C GLY A 399 -14.65 -5.71 -23.95
N SER A 400 -14.44 -6.88 -23.36
CA SER A 400 -13.53 -7.90 -23.88
C SER A 400 -13.89 -8.21 -25.33
N GLN A 401 -13.14 -7.66 -26.28
CA GLN A 401 -13.02 -8.25 -27.61
C GLN A 401 -11.79 -9.15 -27.61
N GLN A 402 -11.97 -10.36 -27.10
CA GLN A 402 -11.46 -11.52 -27.80
C GLN A 402 -12.64 -12.03 -28.62
N GLU A 403 -12.61 -11.81 -29.93
CA GLU A 403 -13.46 -12.53 -30.85
C GLU A 403 -13.10 -14.01 -30.79
N ALA A 404 -13.93 -14.80 -30.12
CA ALA A 404 -14.04 -16.23 -30.35
C ALA A 404 -15.52 -16.58 -30.34
N VAL A 405 -16.02 -16.83 -31.55
CA VAL A 405 -17.33 -17.36 -31.89
C VAL A 405 -17.68 -18.55 -30.98
N GLN A 406 -18.85 -18.51 -30.32
CA GLN A 406 -19.76 -19.66 -30.18
C GLN A 406 -21.05 -19.34 -29.39
N GLY A 407 -22.19 -19.51 -30.07
CA GLY A 407 -23.35 -20.28 -29.59
C GLY A 407 -24.17 -19.79 -28.39
N SER A 408 -25.29 -19.15 -28.71
CA SER A 408 -26.60 -19.15 -28.01
C SER A 408 -26.84 -20.14 -26.86
N SER A 409 -27.29 -19.63 -25.70
CA SER A 409 -28.54 -20.04 -25.03
C SER A 409 -28.78 -19.18 -23.78
N GLU A 410 -30.04 -18.79 -23.58
CA GLU A 410 -30.55 -17.85 -22.60
C GLU A 410 -31.03 -18.55 -21.31
N ALA A 411 -30.68 -17.99 -20.15
CA ALA A 411 -31.37 -18.07 -18.85
C ALA A 411 -30.80 -16.95 -17.94
N PRO A 412 -31.58 -16.29 -17.06
CA PRO A 412 -31.09 -15.16 -16.29
C PRO A 412 -30.22 -15.67 -15.14
N ALA A 413 -28.91 -15.72 -15.37
CA ALA A 413 -27.95 -15.99 -14.32
C ALA A 413 -27.95 -14.83 -13.33
N SER A 414 -28.18 -15.13 -12.04
CA SER A 414 -27.72 -14.31 -10.93
C SER A 414 -26.31 -13.82 -11.25
N SER A 415 -26.15 -12.52 -11.48
CA SER A 415 -24.85 -11.96 -11.81
C SER A 415 -23.95 -12.12 -10.59
N ALA A 416 -22.96 -13.00 -10.67
CA ALA A 416 -21.92 -13.13 -9.67
C ALA A 416 -21.32 -11.74 -9.39
N ILE A 417 -21.08 -11.44 -8.12
CA ILE A 417 -20.43 -10.21 -7.68
C ILE A 417 -18.93 -10.46 -7.67
N PRO A 418 -18.17 -9.85 -8.59
CA PRO A 418 -16.72 -9.94 -8.52
C PRO A 418 -16.19 -9.19 -7.30
N ALA A 419 -15.04 -9.64 -6.79
CA ALA A 419 -14.28 -8.91 -5.80
C ALA A 419 -14.06 -7.47 -6.28
N GLY A 420 -14.21 -6.51 -5.37
CA GLY A 420 -14.23 -5.12 -5.75
C GLY A 420 -13.78 -4.19 -4.65
N ARG A 421 -13.71 -2.91 -5.02
CA ARG A 421 -13.20 -1.82 -4.20
C ARG A 421 -13.95 -0.54 -4.52
N LEU A 422 -14.23 0.27 -3.50
CA LEU A 422 -14.89 1.56 -3.63
C LEU A 422 -14.22 2.60 -2.73
N GLU A 423 -13.86 3.74 -3.29
CA GLU A 423 -13.47 4.94 -2.53
C GLU A 423 -14.70 5.84 -2.40
N VAL A 424 -14.96 6.31 -1.19
CA VAL A 424 -16.03 7.26 -0.89
C VAL A 424 -15.37 8.56 -0.45
N ASP A 425 -15.35 9.53 -1.36
CA ASP A 425 -14.66 10.81 -1.14
C ASP A 425 -15.20 11.57 0.07
N ARG A 426 -16.53 11.55 0.25
CA ARG A 426 -17.22 12.26 1.34
C ARG A 426 -18.25 11.37 2.00
N LEU A 427 -18.12 11.18 3.31
CA LEU A 427 -19.08 10.48 4.15
C LEU A 427 -19.64 11.46 5.19
N PRO A 428 -20.96 11.76 5.21
CA PRO A 428 -21.54 12.73 6.15
C PRO A 428 -21.15 12.48 7.63
N LEU A 429 -21.13 11.21 8.04
CA LEU A 429 -20.69 10.79 9.39
C LEU A 429 -19.28 11.28 9.75
N LEU A 430 -18.37 11.39 8.76
CA LEU A 430 -16.98 11.78 8.95
C LEU A 430 -16.72 13.23 8.51
N ALA A 431 -17.76 14.02 8.25
CA ALA A 431 -17.61 15.40 7.75
C ALA A 431 -16.80 16.29 8.72
N ALA A 432 -16.91 16.06 10.03
CA ALA A 432 -16.16 16.77 11.08
C ALA A 432 -14.70 16.26 11.23
N HIS A 433 -14.33 15.15 10.60
CA HIS A 433 -12.96 14.67 10.65
C HIS A 433 -12.05 15.53 9.76
N ARG A 434 -10.99 16.11 10.33
CA ARG A 434 -9.93 16.79 9.53
C ARG A 434 -9.04 15.74 8.84
N GLY A 435 -8.60 16.00 7.61
CA GLY A 435 -7.75 15.07 6.84
C GLY A 435 -7.98 15.16 5.33
N GLN A 436 -7.29 14.31 4.55
CA GLN A 436 -7.44 14.26 3.10
C GLN A 436 -8.38 13.14 2.66
N ALA A 437 -9.20 13.40 1.65
CA ALA A 437 -10.06 12.41 1.01
C ALA A 437 -9.25 11.21 0.46
N PRO A 438 -9.88 10.02 0.28
CA PRO A 438 -11.28 9.71 0.58
C PRO A 438 -11.56 9.54 2.08
N ASP A 439 -12.83 9.75 2.47
CA ASP A 439 -13.30 9.55 3.85
C ASP A 439 -13.42 8.06 4.21
N LEU A 440 -13.65 7.20 3.22
CA LEU A 440 -13.83 5.77 3.44
C LEU A 440 -13.34 4.97 2.23
N VAL A 441 -12.68 3.83 2.49
CA VAL A 441 -12.37 2.81 1.47
C VAL A 441 -13.07 1.52 1.84
N LEU A 442 -13.79 0.94 0.88
CA LEU A 442 -14.47 -0.35 0.98
C LEU A 442 -13.83 -1.37 0.07
N ARG A 443 -13.79 -2.63 0.49
CA ARG A 443 -13.44 -3.78 -0.36
C ARG A 443 -14.30 -4.98 -0.03
N TRP A 444 -14.51 -5.84 -1.01
CA TRP A 444 -15.24 -7.10 -0.83
C TRP A 444 -14.62 -8.21 -1.70
N ASN A 445 -14.81 -9.46 -1.29
CA ASN A 445 -14.37 -10.64 -2.04
C ASN A 445 -15.41 -11.07 -3.07
N ASP A 446 -15.06 -12.02 -3.92
CA ASP A 446 -15.97 -12.62 -4.90
C ASP A 446 -17.13 -13.32 -4.19
N MET A 447 -18.35 -13.10 -4.68
CA MET A 447 -19.58 -13.70 -4.15
C MET A 447 -20.48 -14.17 -5.31
N PRO A 448 -21.21 -15.27 -5.15
CA PRO A 448 -22.10 -15.78 -6.21
C PRO A 448 -23.31 -14.88 -6.48
N ALA A 449 -23.73 -14.07 -5.49
CA ALA A 449 -24.81 -13.11 -5.55
C ALA A 449 -24.68 -12.10 -4.40
N VAL A 450 -25.51 -11.06 -4.36
CA VAL A 450 -25.66 -10.22 -3.15
C VAL A 450 -26.11 -11.14 -2.00
N PRO A 451 -25.31 -11.28 -0.93
CA PRO A 451 -25.66 -12.23 0.12
C PRO A 451 -26.78 -11.65 1.00
N ALA A 452 -27.55 -12.51 1.68
CA ALA A 452 -28.49 -12.03 2.70
C ALA A 452 -27.77 -11.47 3.94
N GLU A 453 -26.59 -12.02 4.24
CA GLU A 453 -25.72 -11.64 5.35
C GLU A 453 -24.28 -11.48 4.87
N ILE A 454 -23.58 -10.46 5.37
CA ILE A 454 -22.19 -10.19 5.05
C ILE A 454 -21.38 -9.90 6.32
N ASP A 455 -20.17 -10.46 6.41
CA ASP A 455 -19.27 -10.11 7.51
C ASP A 455 -18.67 -8.72 7.25
N VAL A 456 -18.63 -7.85 8.26
CA VAL A 456 -18.13 -6.48 8.16
C VAL A 456 -16.87 -6.32 9.00
N ALA A 457 -15.74 -6.01 8.36
CA ALA A 457 -14.46 -5.81 9.03
C ALA A 457 -14.05 -4.33 9.04
N VAL A 458 -14.13 -3.66 10.19
CA VAL A 458 -13.77 -2.24 10.34
C VAL A 458 -12.33 -2.12 10.83
N HIS A 459 -11.52 -1.27 10.20
CA HIS A 459 -10.12 -1.03 10.60
C HIS A 459 -9.88 0.37 11.16
N LEU A 460 -9.23 0.44 12.32
CA LEU A 460 -8.83 1.69 12.97
C LEU A 460 -7.31 1.83 12.95
N HIS A 461 -6.82 2.92 12.36
CA HIS A 461 -5.40 3.23 12.34
C HIS A 461 -5.14 4.62 12.96
N GLY A 462 -4.26 4.68 13.96
CA GLY A 462 -4.15 5.85 14.84
C GLY A 462 -2.95 6.76 14.62
N TYR A 463 -2.00 6.41 13.76
CA TYR A 463 -0.88 7.28 13.43
C TYR A 463 -0.53 7.25 11.94
N SER A 464 -0.24 8.41 11.36
CA SER A 464 0.24 8.49 9.99
C SER A 464 0.93 9.82 9.70
N TRP A 465 1.31 10.05 8.45
CA TRP A 465 1.87 11.30 7.99
C TRP A 465 0.81 12.43 7.95
N ALA A 466 1.24 13.70 7.95
CA ALA A 466 0.32 14.84 7.93
C ALA A 466 -0.56 14.89 6.66
N LYS A 467 -0.05 14.38 5.53
CA LYS A 467 -0.76 14.32 4.24
C LYS A 467 -1.28 12.90 3.93
N MET A 468 -1.70 12.16 4.96
CA MET A 468 -2.19 10.80 4.79
C MET A 468 -3.48 10.77 3.96
N THR A 469 -3.49 9.84 3.00
CA THR A 469 -4.67 9.39 2.26
C THR A 469 -4.84 7.89 2.48
N LEU A 470 -6.07 7.42 2.60
CA LEU A 470 -6.35 6.01 2.85
C LEU A 470 -5.73 5.07 1.80
N PRO A 471 -5.89 5.28 0.47
CA PRO A 471 -5.43 4.34 -0.55
C PRO A 471 -3.91 4.18 -0.59
N GLN A 472 -3.17 5.28 -0.44
CA GLN A 472 -1.71 5.26 -0.60
C GLN A 472 -1.00 4.81 0.68
N HIS A 473 -1.56 5.14 1.84
CA HIS A 473 -0.83 5.04 3.10
C HIS A 473 -1.39 4.01 4.05
N MET A 474 -2.70 3.78 4.11
CA MET A 474 -3.31 2.95 5.16
C MET A 474 -3.82 1.63 4.62
N GLU A 475 -4.41 1.60 3.44
CA GLU A 475 -5.03 0.41 2.87
C GLU A 475 -4.05 -0.77 2.80
N VAL A 476 -2.87 -0.55 2.23
CA VAL A 476 -1.82 -1.57 2.12
C VAL A 476 -1.35 -2.09 3.49
N TRP A 477 -1.36 -1.26 4.54
CA TRP A 477 -0.85 -1.61 5.86
C TRP A 477 -1.96 -1.92 6.89
N SER A 478 -3.21 -1.98 6.46
CA SER A 478 -4.36 -2.21 7.35
C SER A 478 -4.54 -3.68 7.73
N GLY A 479 -4.04 -4.60 6.90
CA GLY A 479 -4.32 -6.02 7.03
C GLY A 479 -5.73 -6.42 6.58
N LEU A 480 -6.49 -5.51 5.95
CA LEU A 480 -7.81 -5.78 5.37
C LEU A 480 -7.75 -6.49 4.01
N ASP A 481 -6.60 -7.03 3.61
CA ASP A 481 -6.52 -7.85 2.42
C ASP A 481 -7.38 -9.11 2.58
N LEU A 482 -8.21 -9.42 1.58
CA LEU A 482 -9.07 -10.61 1.56
C LEU A 482 -8.39 -11.81 0.88
N ALA A 483 -7.16 -11.62 0.39
CA ALA A 483 -6.34 -12.63 -0.26
C ALA A 483 -4.91 -12.60 0.29
N ALA A 484 -4.13 -13.65 0.01
CA ALA A 484 -2.73 -13.72 0.41
C ALA A 484 -1.88 -12.63 -0.28
N VAL A 485 -0.83 -12.19 0.40
CA VAL A 485 -0.11 -10.96 0.04
C VAL A 485 1.40 -11.15 0.02
N ASP A 486 2.11 -10.29 -0.72
CA ASP A 486 3.59 -10.24 -0.76
C ASP A 486 4.26 -11.59 -1.08
N GLY A 487 3.59 -12.41 -1.90
CA GLY A 487 4.05 -13.75 -2.29
C GLY A 487 3.80 -14.83 -1.23
N ALA A 488 3.10 -14.52 -0.14
CA ALA A 488 2.64 -15.52 0.81
C ALA A 488 1.62 -16.47 0.16
N SER A 489 1.67 -17.74 0.56
CA SER A 489 0.68 -18.75 0.19
C SER A 489 -0.36 -18.93 1.31
N GLY A 490 -1.56 -19.35 0.92
CA GLY A 490 -2.66 -19.64 1.82
C GLY A 490 -3.99 -19.25 1.21
N THR A 491 -5.07 -19.79 1.78
CA THR A 491 -6.43 -19.46 1.34
C THR A 491 -6.84 -18.13 1.95
N GLY A 492 -7.26 -17.18 1.11
CA GLY A 492 -7.85 -15.93 1.56
C GLY A 492 -9.24 -16.11 2.17
N ARG A 493 -9.95 -14.99 2.40
CA ARG A 493 -11.31 -15.00 2.91
C ARG A 493 -12.28 -15.54 1.85
N THR A 494 -12.98 -16.62 2.18
CA THR A 494 -14.00 -17.24 1.31
C THR A 494 -15.44 -16.87 1.70
N ARG A 495 -15.69 -16.53 2.97
CA ARG A 495 -17.00 -16.04 3.41
C ARG A 495 -17.25 -14.64 2.86
N PRO A 496 -18.48 -14.28 2.44
CA PRO A 496 -18.81 -12.92 2.04
C PRO A 496 -18.36 -11.90 3.10
N THR A 497 -17.48 -10.97 2.72
CA THR A 497 -16.93 -9.97 3.65
C THR A 497 -16.80 -8.61 3.00
N LEU A 498 -17.25 -7.57 3.71
CA LEU A 498 -17.05 -6.16 3.40
C LEU A 498 -16.04 -5.57 4.38
N THR A 499 -14.88 -5.14 3.90
CA THR A 499 -13.91 -4.42 4.71
C THR A 499 -14.18 -2.92 4.65
N VAL A 500 -14.10 -2.24 5.78
CA VAL A 500 -14.45 -0.84 5.98
C VAL A 500 -13.24 -0.13 6.59
N LEU A 501 -12.58 0.71 5.80
CA LEU A 501 -11.43 1.51 6.23
C LEU A 501 -11.81 2.99 6.32
N PRO A 502 -12.29 3.48 7.48
CA PRO A 502 -12.62 4.88 7.69
C PRO A 502 -11.38 5.76 7.87
N ARG A 503 -11.48 7.02 7.43
CA ARG A 503 -10.48 8.05 7.69
C ARG A 503 -10.58 8.58 9.11
N GLY A 504 -9.47 8.53 9.84
CA GLY A 504 -9.35 9.17 11.15
C GLY A 504 -9.39 10.71 11.07
N HIS A 505 -9.73 11.34 12.18
CA HIS A 505 -9.59 12.78 12.40
C HIS A 505 -8.12 13.11 12.68
N PHE A 506 -7.50 13.88 11.78
CA PHE A 506 -6.16 14.45 11.97
C PHE A 506 -6.16 15.46 13.12
N THR A 507 -5.45 15.14 14.20
CA THR A 507 -5.41 16.01 15.39
C THR A 507 -4.38 17.13 15.27
N GLY A 508 -3.39 16.98 14.37
CA GLY A 508 -2.22 17.87 14.32
C GLY A 508 -1.15 17.54 15.36
N VAL A 509 -1.46 16.70 16.35
CA VAL A 509 -0.53 16.30 17.42
C VAL A 509 0.54 15.36 16.86
N LYS A 510 1.79 15.76 16.97
CA LYS A 510 2.96 15.03 16.47
C LYS A 510 3.47 14.06 17.53
N SER A 511 3.88 12.87 17.10
CA SER A 511 4.61 11.89 17.91
C SER A 511 5.80 11.41 17.08
N GLY A 512 7.02 11.80 17.48
CA GLY A 512 8.21 11.59 16.66
C GLY A 512 8.07 12.25 15.28
N ARG A 513 8.05 11.45 14.21
CA ARG A 513 7.91 11.92 12.81
C ARG A 513 6.51 11.77 12.22
N ILE A 514 5.57 11.18 12.97
CA ILE A 514 4.20 10.90 12.54
C ILE A 514 3.20 11.70 13.38
N TYR A 515 1.95 11.68 12.98
CA TYR A 515 0.86 12.46 13.56
C TYR A 515 -0.27 11.55 14.01
N ARG A 516 -0.93 11.94 15.09
CA ARG A 516 -2.04 11.20 15.68
C ARG A 516 -3.33 11.41 14.87
N TYR A 517 -4.06 10.31 14.71
CA TYR A 517 -5.40 10.27 14.15
C TYR A 517 -6.36 9.63 15.16
N THR A 518 -7.50 10.28 15.41
CA THR A 518 -8.54 9.81 16.34
C THR A 518 -9.84 9.54 15.59
N PHE A 519 -10.85 8.97 16.25
CA PHE A 519 -12.13 8.63 15.63
C PHE A 519 -13.32 9.14 16.46
N PRO A 520 -13.42 10.46 16.71
CA PRO A 520 -14.46 11.02 17.57
C PRO A 520 -15.88 10.66 17.11
N ALA A 521 -16.13 10.58 15.80
CA ALA A 521 -17.44 10.19 15.27
C ALA A 521 -17.78 8.70 15.45
N LEU A 522 -16.80 7.83 15.75
CA LEU A 522 -17.01 6.38 15.85
C LEU A 522 -17.04 5.86 17.28
N VAL A 523 -16.53 6.62 18.25
CA VAL A 523 -16.47 6.23 19.67
C VAL A 523 -17.76 6.57 20.45
N THR A 524 -18.74 7.16 19.75
CA THR A 524 -20.09 7.43 20.26
C THR A 524 -20.96 6.15 20.27
N GLU A 525 -22.14 6.24 20.88
CA GLU A 525 -23.10 5.14 20.87
C GLU A 525 -23.55 4.79 19.45
N ASP A 526 -23.96 5.77 18.63
CA ASP A 526 -24.46 5.49 17.28
C ASP A 526 -23.39 5.48 16.18
N GLY A 527 -22.16 5.90 16.48
CA GLY A 527 -21.13 6.18 15.48
C GLY A 527 -20.71 4.96 14.67
N LEU A 528 -20.33 3.87 15.33
CA LEU A 528 -19.95 2.62 14.67
C LEU A 528 -21.13 1.99 13.90
N PRO A 529 -22.35 1.85 14.49
CA PRO A 529 -23.52 1.39 13.75
C PRO A 529 -23.83 2.22 12.50
N ALA A 530 -23.74 3.55 12.60
CA ALA A 530 -23.97 4.45 11.46
C ALA A 530 -22.91 4.24 10.36
N LEU A 531 -21.64 4.03 10.72
CA LEU A 531 -20.57 3.73 9.77
C LEU A 531 -20.86 2.42 9.02
N VAL A 532 -21.21 1.37 9.77
CA VAL A 532 -21.50 0.04 9.20
C VAL A 532 -22.69 0.11 8.26
N ARG A 533 -23.79 0.76 8.67
CA ARG A 533 -24.96 0.97 7.82
C ARG A 533 -24.60 1.70 6.53
N ALA A 534 -23.90 2.82 6.64
CA ALA A 534 -23.49 3.60 5.47
C ALA A 534 -22.55 2.81 4.54
N ALA A 535 -21.67 1.96 5.08
CA ALA A 535 -20.82 1.09 4.28
C ALA A 535 -21.64 0.04 3.50
N LEU A 536 -22.64 -0.57 4.15
CA LEU A 536 -23.53 -1.54 3.52
C LEU A 536 -24.40 -0.91 2.43
N ASP A 537 -24.91 0.31 2.67
CA ASP A 537 -25.66 1.07 1.67
C ASP A 537 -24.80 1.38 0.44
N ARG A 538 -23.55 1.81 0.66
CA ARG A 538 -22.60 2.08 -0.44
C ARG A 538 -22.22 0.81 -1.20
N PHE A 539 -22.04 -0.31 -0.50
CA PHE A 539 -21.82 -1.61 -1.12
C PHE A 539 -23.01 -2.01 -2.00
N ALA A 540 -24.23 -2.02 -1.46
CA ALA A 540 -25.44 -2.39 -2.17
C ALA A 540 -25.71 -1.51 -3.40
N ALA A 541 -25.52 -0.20 -3.26
CA ALA A 541 -25.61 0.73 -4.38
C ALA A 541 -24.58 0.44 -5.49
N ARG A 542 -23.38 -0.03 -5.12
CA ARG A 542 -22.29 -0.33 -6.08
C ARG A 542 -22.43 -1.68 -6.78
N VAL A 543 -23.02 -2.67 -6.13
CA VAL A 543 -23.18 -4.03 -6.68
C VAL A 543 -24.58 -4.28 -7.25
N GLY A 544 -25.55 -3.42 -6.96
CA GLY A 544 -26.95 -3.57 -7.37
C GLY A 544 -27.69 -4.56 -6.48
N GLY A 545 -28.50 -4.06 -5.54
CA GLY A 545 -29.33 -4.87 -4.65
C GLY A 545 -29.73 -4.14 -3.38
N THR A 546 -30.29 -4.89 -2.42
CA THR A 546 -30.60 -4.37 -1.08
C THR A 546 -29.39 -4.51 -0.14
N PRO A 547 -29.17 -3.57 0.79
CA PRO A 547 -28.15 -3.70 1.83
C PRO A 547 -28.27 -5.03 2.60
N PRO A 548 -27.21 -5.86 2.64
CA PRO A 548 -27.24 -7.12 3.37
C PRO A 548 -27.23 -6.87 4.89
N LYS A 549 -27.72 -7.85 5.66
CA LYS A 549 -27.59 -7.82 7.12
C LYS A 549 -26.15 -8.06 7.53
N VAL A 550 -25.75 -7.52 8.68
CA VAL A 550 -24.44 -7.85 9.26
C VAL A 550 -24.47 -9.29 9.75
N GLY A 551 -23.60 -10.14 9.20
CA GLY A 551 -23.31 -11.47 9.70
C GLY A 551 -22.42 -11.37 10.94
N ARG A 552 -21.11 -11.18 10.74
CA ARG A 552 -20.16 -10.86 11.82
C ARG A 552 -19.66 -9.44 11.73
N LEU A 553 -19.58 -8.76 12.87
CA LEU A 553 -18.86 -7.51 13.03
C LEU A 553 -17.45 -7.81 13.56
N ILE A 554 -16.43 -7.45 12.79
CA ILE A 554 -15.02 -7.66 13.10
C ILE A 554 -14.36 -6.30 13.27
N LEU A 555 -13.75 -6.04 14.42
CA LEU A 555 -12.98 -4.83 14.64
C LEU A 555 -11.49 -5.13 14.58
N THR A 556 -10.77 -4.36 13.78
CA THR A 556 -9.32 -4.46 13.67
C THR A 556 -8.68 -3.12 13.99
N ALA A 557 -7.54 -3.16 14.65
CA ALA A 557 -6.81 -1.94 15.02
C ALA A 557 -5.31 -2.12 14.82
N HIS A 558 -4.64 -1.08 14.36
CA HIS A 558 -3.18 -1.05 14.24
C HIS A 558 -2.61 0.25 14.80
N SER A 559 -1.45 0.14 15.45
CA SER A 559 -0.73 1.28 16.03
C SER A 559 -1.65 2.01 17.02
N GLY A 560 -1.72 3.35 16.98
CA GLY A 560 -2.60 4.13 17.85
C GLY A 560 -4.10 3.83 17.72
N GLY A 561 -4.52 3.00 16.76
CA GLY A 561 -5.92 2.60 16.56
C GLY A 561 -6.49 1.76 17.71
N GLY A 562 -5.63 1.21 18.60
CA GLY A 562 -6.12 0.50 19.78
C GLY A 562 -6.84 1.41 20.78
N ALA A 563 -6.48 2.69 20.89
CA ALA A 563 -7.12 3.62 21.81
C ALA A 563 -8.62 3.85 21.50
N PRO A 564 -9.02 4.21 20.27
CA PRO A 564 -10.44 4.29 19.91
C PRO A 564 -11.14 2.92 19.97
N LEU A 565 -10.44 1.82 19.66
CA LEU A 565 -11.00 0.47 19.83
C LEU A 565 -11.44 0.22 21.28
N MET A 566 -10.62 0.56 22.28
CA MET A 566 -10.99 0.40 23.69
C MET A 566 -12.24 1.21 24.06
N GLN A 567 -12.42 2.39 23.46
CA GLN A 567 -13.62 3.21 23.68
C GLN A 567 -14.87 2.59 23.04
N ILE A 568 -14.72 2.02 21.85
CA ILE A 568 -15.80 1.32 21.15
C ILE A 568 -16.25 0.07 21.93
N LEU A 569 -15.31 -0.73 22.43
CA LEU A 569 -15.61 -1.96 23.17
C LEU A 569 -16.34 -1.75 24.51
N ARG A 570 -16.38 -0.51 25.02
CA ARG A 570 -17.21 -0.16 26.19
C ARG A 570 -18.70 -0.09 25.88
N ARG A 571 -19.07 0.07 24.61
CA ARG A 571 -20.46 0.31 24.17
C ARG A 571 -20.95 -0.68 23.14
N HIS A 572 -20.03 -1.31 22.41
CA HIS A 572 -20.30 -2.19 21.29
C HIS A 572 -19.73 -3.58 21.53
N ASP A 573 -20.46 -4.61 21.11
CA ASP A 573 -20.08 -6.01 21.26
C ASP A 573 -19.84 -6.66 19.89
N PRO A 574 -18.65 -6.44 19.27
CA PRO A 574 -18.30 -7.10 18.02
C PRO A 574 -18.11 -8.62 18.23
N HIS A 575 -18.13 -9.37 17.14
CA HIS A 575 -17.90 -10.82 17.16
C HIS A 575 -16.41 -11.16 17.24
N GLU A 576 -15.57 -10.41 16.55
CA GLU A 576 -14.12 -10.66 16.51
C GLU A 576 -13.33 -9.36 16.70
N VAL A 577 -12.20 -9.43 17.42
CA VAL A 577 -11.31 -8.30 17.66
C VAL A 577 -9.86 -8.68 17.34
N HIS A 578 -9.24 -7.96 16.40
CA HIS A 578 -7.83 -8.15 16.02
C HIS A 578 -7.01 -6.87 16.28
N VAL A 579 -5.93 -6.98 17.06
CA VAL A 579 -5.05 -5.86 17.36
C VAL A 579 -3.64 -6.16 16.87
N PHE A 580 -3.14 -5.32 15.96
CA PHE A 580 -1.80 -5.41 15.40
C PHE A 580 -0.95 -4.31 16.02
N ASP A 581 -0.05 -4.67 16.93
CA ASP A 581 0.89 -3.76 17.59
C ASP A 581 0.27 -2.41 17.99
N GLY A 582 -0.85 -2.48 18.72
CA GLY A 582 -1.71 -1.30 18.96
C GLY A 582 -2.15 -1.08 20.40
N LEU A 583 -1.62 -1.84 21.37
CA LEU A 583 -1.93 -1.66 22.79
C LEU A 583 -0.85 -0.82 23.47
N TYR A 584 -1.00 0.51 23.42
CA TYR A 584 -0.14 1.48 24.12
C TYR A 584 -0.74 1.95 25.45
N GLN A 585 -1.93 1.45 25.78
CA GLN A 585 -2.80 1.92 26.85
C GLN A 585 -3.47 0.73 27.52
N ASP A 586 -4.12 0.99 28.65
CA ASP A 586 -4.90 -0.01 29.36
C ASP A 586 -5.91 -0.72 28.46
N ALA A 587 -5.98 -2.04 28.58
CA ALA A 587 -6.77 -2.92 27.73
C ALA A 587 -7.91 -3.61 28.50
N SER A 588 -8.36 -3.04 29.63
CA SER A 588 -9.39 -3.65 30.47
C SER A 588 -10.71 -3.88 29.71
N ALA A 589 -11.13 -2.91 28.87
CA ALA A 589 -12.32 -3.07 28.04
C ALA A 589 -12.23 -4.29 27.10
N LEU A 590 -11.04 -4.54 26.52
CA LEU A 590 -10.80 -5.72 25.69
C LEU A 590 -10.72 -7.00 26.54
N ALA A 591 -10.15 -6.94 27.75
CA ALA A 591 -10.12 -8.07 28.66
C ALA A 591 -11.53 -8.47 29.15
N ASP A 592 -12.39 -7.51 29.45
CA ASP A 592 -13.79 -7.74 29.84
C ASP A 592 -14.58 -8.35 28.68
N TRP A 593 -14.46 -7.77 27.48
CA TRP A 593 -15.05 -8.32 26.27
C TRP A 593 -14.59 -9.76 26.03
N ALA A 594 -13.27 -10.02 26.05
CA ALA A 594 -12.71 -11.34 25.81
C ALA A 594 -13.19 -12.37 26.85
N ARG A 595 -13.26 -12.01 28.14
CA ARG A 595 -13.76 -12.92 29.19
C ARG A 595 -15.21 -13.33 28.95
N ARG A 596 -16.09 -12.40 28.58
CA ARG A 596 -17.49 -12.72 28.25
C ARG A 596 -17.58 -13.66 27.05
N HIS A 597 -16.85 -13.34 25.98
CA HIS A 597 -16.89 -14.10 24.74
C HIS A 597 -16.27 -15.51 24.89
N ILE A 598 -15.16 -15.66 25.62
CA ILE A 598 -14.57 -16.98 25.93
C ILE A 598 -15.56 -17.86 26.71
N ARG A 599 -16.27 -17.29 27.69
CA ARG A 599 -17.29 -18.03 28.47
C ARG A 599 -18.46 -18.48 27.59
N ALA A 600 -18.95 -17.60 26.71
CA ALA A 600 -20.04 -17.90 25.78
C ALA A 600 -19.64 -18.98 24.76
N ASP A 601 -18.45 -18.86 24.17
CA ASP A 601 -17.93 -19.85 23.22
C ASP A 601 -17.65 -21.19 23.89
N ARG A 602 -17.16 -21.19 25.14
CA ARG A 602 -17.02 -22.42 25.94
C ARG A 602 -18.38 -23.11 26.13
N ALA A 603 -19.41 -22.37 26.52
CA ALA A 603 -20.75 -22.91 26.70
C ALA A 603 -21.32 -23.45 25.37
N THR A 604 -21.09 -22.73 24.26
CA THR A 604 -21.49 -23.15 22.92
C THR A 604 -20.84 -24.47 22.50
N VAL A 605 -19.52 -24.60 22.72
CA VAL A 605 -18.79 -25.84 22.43
C VAL A 605 -19.24 -26.99 23.32
N GLN A 606 -19.55 -26.74 24.60
CA GLN A 606 -20.12 -27.74 25.50
C GLN A 606 -21.50 -28.22 25.04
N ALA A 607 -22.30 -27.35 24.43
CA ALA A 607 -23.58 -27.67 23.81
C ALA A 607 -23.45 -28.31 22.41
N GLY A 608 -22.22 -28.58 21.93
CA GLY A 608 -21.96 -29.20 20.62
C GLY A 608 -21.90 -28.22 19.43
N GLY A 609 -21.93 -26.91 19.69
CA GLY A 609 -21.78 -25.87 18.67
C GLY A 609 -20.31 -25.50 18.37
N ALA A 610 -20.12 -24.67 17.35
CA ALA A 610 -18.82 -24.09 17.01
C ALA A 610 -18.65 -22.69 17.66
N PRO A 611 -17.44 -22.33 18.12
CA PRO A 611 -17.19 -21.00 18.67
C PRO A 611 -17.39 -19.92 17.59
N ALA A 612 -18.06 -18.84 17.96
CA ALA A 612 -18.41 -17.76 17.04
C ALA A 612 -17.44 -16.58 17.12
N GLY A 613 -16.82 -16.35 18.28
CA GLY A 613 -15.96 -15.21 18.50
C GLY A 613 -14.47 -15.49 18.28
N ALA A 614 -13.68 -14.42 18.32
CA ALA A 614 -12.22 -14.49 18.28
C ALA A 614 -11.53 -13.22 18.79
N MET A 615 -10.37 -13.38 19.43
CA MET A 615 -9.47 -12.28 19.79
C MET A 615 -8.04 -12.62 19.38
N ARG A 616 -7.41 -11.78 18.55
CA ARG A 616 -6.00 -11.96 18.17
C ARG A 616 -5.23 -10.67 18.39
N VAL A 617 -4.28 -10.70 19.31
CA VAL A 617 -3.42 -9.55 19.63
C VAL A 617 -1.98 -9.91 19.32
N PHE A 618 -1.35 -9.16 18.41
CA PHE A 618 0.05 -9.32 18.05
C PHE A 618 0.85 -8.15 18.59
N ALA A 619 1.73 -8.40 19.55
CA ALA A 619 2.52 -7.37 20.20
C ALA A 619 3.90 -7.22 19.56
N GLY A 620 4.28 -6.00 19.24
CA GLY A 620 5.66 -5.61 18.95
C GLY A 620 6.40 -5.18 20.23
N PRO A 621 7.66 -4.73 20.10
CA PRO A 621 8.47 -4.33 21.25
C PRO A 621 7.83 -3.25 22.13
N SER A 622 7.18 -2.24 21.53
CA SER A 622 6.62 -1.09 22.24
C SER A 622 5.24 -1.32 22.86
N THR A 623 4.50 -2.35 22.43
CA THR A 623 3.16 -2.69 22.97
C THR A 623 3.16 -3.96 23.82
N LYS A 624 4.33 -4.59 23.98
CA LYS A 624 4.51 -5.85 24.73
C LYS A 624 3.97 -5.77 26.16
N GLY A 625 4.23 -4.67 26.87
CA GLY A 625 3.82 -4.52 28.28
C GLY A 625 2.31 -4.63 28.49
N TYR A 626 1.52 -3.79 27.83
CA TYR A 626 0.05 -3.84 27.90
C TYR A 626 -0.52 -5.13 27.33
N SER A 627 0.09 -5.68 26.28
CA SER A 627 -0.34 -6.95 25.69
C SER A 627 -0.15 -8.13 26.66
N LEU A 628 0.96 -8.17 27.40
CA LEU A 628 1.18 -9.21 28.42
C LEU A 628 0.25 -9.05 29.63
N ARG A 629 -0.10 -7.81 30.02
CA ARG A 629 -1.15 -7.59 31.03
C ARG A 629 -2.51 -8.14 30.59
N LEU A 630 -2.91 -7.87 29.34
CA LEU A 630 -4.11 -8.46 28.75
C LEU A 630 -4.05 -9.99 28.76
N HIS A 631 -2.91 -10.58 28.37
CA HIS A 631 -2.71 -12.02 28.40
C HIS A 631 -2.93 -12.59 29.81
N GLY A 632 -2.36 -11.95 30.84
CA GLY A 632 -2.58 -12.32 32.24
C GLY A 632 -4.05 -12.22 32.67
N ALA A 633 -4.72 -11.13 32.31
CA ALA A 633 -6.11 -10.84 32.68
C ALA A 633 -7.12 -11.87 32.15
N ILE A 634 -6.85 -12.48 30.99
CA ILE A 634 -7.73 -13.50 30.39
C ILE A 634 -7.27 -14.95 30.63
N ALA A 635 -6.12 -15.15 31.27
CA ALA A 635 -5.49 -16.46 31.38
C ALA A 635 -6.35 -17.50 32.11
N ALA A 636 -7.13 -17.07 33.12
CA ALA A 636 -8.01 -17.97 33.87
C ALA A 636 -9.13 -18.54 32.99
N GLU A 637 -9.78 -17.69 32.17
CA GLU A 637 -10.83 -18.15 31.25
C GLU A 637 -10.27 -19.06 30.16
N LEU A 638 -9.09 -18.72 29.61
CA LEU A 638 -8.43 -19.54 28.59
C LEU A 638 -8.04 -20.93 29.11
N ARG A 639 -7.51 -21.02 30.34
CA ARG A 639 -7.17 -22.32 30.95
C ARG A 639 -8.39 -23.23 31.10
N ALA A 640 -9.56 -22.65 31.34
CA ALA A 640 -10.82 -23.39 31.50
C ALA A 640 -11.55 -23.64 30.17
N ALA A 641 -11.05 -23.11 29.04
CA ALA A 641 -11.68 -23.25 27.74
C ALA A 641 -11.12 -24.46 26.96
N PRO A 642 -11.91 -25.11 26.10
CA PRO A 642 -11.41 -26.20 25.25
C PRO A 642 -10.41 -25.68 24.18
N PRO A 643 -9.57 -26.56 23.60
CA PRO A 643 -8.56 -26.15 22.61
C PRO A 643 -9.11 -25.38 21.42
N SER A 644 -10.33 -25.68 20.98
CA SER A 644 -11.01 -24.97 19.88
C SER A 644 -11.28 -23.49 20.19
N VAL A 645 -11.53 -23.15 21.46
CA VAL A 645 -11.71 -21.78 21.93
C VAL A 645 -10.35 -21.13 22.20
N GLN A 646 -9.43 -21.82 22.88
CA GLN A 646 -8.06 -21.31 23.10
C GLN A 646 -7.37 -20.97 21.77
N ALA A 647 -7.69 -21.71 20.70
CA ALA A 647 -7.14 -21.44 19.39
C ALA A 647 -7.57 -20.08 18.80
N ARG A 648 -8.71 -19.52 19.21
CA ARG A 648 -9.28 -18.28 18.65
C ARG A 648 -9.02 -17.05 19.51
N TYR A 649 -8.60 -17.22 20.77
CA TYR A 649 -8.33 -16.14 21.72
C TYR A 649 -6.87 -16.17 22.17
N ARG A 650 -6.04 -15.29 21.60
CA ARG A 650 -4.59 -15.29 21.83
C ARG A 650 -3.99 -13.90 21.88
N VAL A 651 -2.98 -13.79 22.74
CA VAL A 651 -1.96 -12.74 22.67
C VAL A 651 -0.67 -13.41 22.22
N GLU A 652 0.01 -12.82 21.25
CA GLU A 652 1.21 -13.35 20.62
C GLU A 652 2.26 -12.25 20.48
N LEU A 653 3.53 -12.61 20.66
CA LEU A 653 4.66 -11.72 20.44
C LEU A 653 5.16 -11.90 19.01
N SER A 654 5.13 -10.83 18.22
CA SER A 654 5.58 -10.86 16.84
C SER A 654 7.06 -10.52 16.73
N ARG A 655 7.76 -11.19 15.80
CA ARG A 655 9.13 -10.82 15.37
C ARG A 655 9.15 -9.92 14.13
N LEU A 656 8.00 -9.70 13.49
CA LEU A 656 7.88 -8.80 12.34
C LEU A 656 7.97 -7.32 12.76
N GLY A 657 8.40 -6.46 11.83
CA GLY A 657 8.40 -5.02 12.06
C GLY A 657 6.98 -4.45 12.18
N HIS A 658 6.83 -3.33 12.89
CA HIS A 658 5.55 -2.65 13.19
C HIS A 658 4.54 -2.69 12.02
N TRP A 659 4.92 -2.12 10.86
CA TRP A 659 4.07 -2.05 9.67
C TRP A 659 3.76 -3.40 9.02
N GLN A 660 4.62 -4.40 9.20
CA GLN A 660 4.47 -5.72 8.60
C GLN A 660 3.45 -6.59 9.35
N ILE A 661 3.20 -6.34 10.63
CA ILE A 661 2.33 -7.19 11.48
C ILE A 661 0.91 -7.24 10.90
N ALA A 662 0.28 -6.07 10.69
CA ALA A 662 -1.07 -6.02 10.13
C ALA A 662 -1.10 -6.56 8.69
N ARG A 663 -0.15 -6.15 7.85
CA ARG A 663 -0.02 -6.60 6.46
C ARG A 663 0.06 -8.12 6.33
N GLN A 664 0.91 -8.75 7.13
CA GLN A 664 1.18 -10.18 7.03
C GLN A 664 0.13 -11.01 7.79
N TYR A 665 -0.37 -10.57 8.94
CA TYR A 665 -1.27 -11.39 9.74
C TYR A 665 -2.75 -11.12 9.46
N GLY A 666 -3.12 -9.90 9.07
CA GLY A 666 -4.53 -9.48 8.96
C GLY A 666 -5.38 -10.38 8.06
N TRP A 667 -4.93 -10.63 6.82
CA TRP A 667 -5.66 -11.49 5.87
C TRP A 667 -5.81 -12.93 6.37
N ARG A 668 -4.84 -13.42 7.14
CA ARG A 668 -4.88 -14.77 7.76
C ARG A 668 -5.93 -14.81 8.87
N MET A 669 -6.00 -13.77 9.71
CA MET A 669 -7.00 -13.68 10.77
C MET A 669 -8.41 -13.54 10.21
N LEU A 670 -8.56 -12.77 9.13
CA LEU A 670 -9.83 -12.69 8.42
C LEU A 670 -10.19 -14.04 7.80
N ALA A 671 -9.24 -14.78 7.20
CA ALA A 671 -9.53 -16.09 6.64
C ALA A 671 -9.91 -17.13 7.72
N ASP A 672 -9.07 -17.27 8.75
CA ASP A 672 -9.28 -18.16 9.89
C ASP A 672 -8.59 -17.59 11.15
N PRO A 673 -9.35 -17.07 12.12
CA PRO A 673 -8.76 -16.49 13.32
C PRO A 673 -8.21 -17.56 14.30
N SER A 674 -8.35 -18.85 13.99
CA SER A 674 -7.69 -19.93 14.74
C SER A 674 -6.29 -20.29 14.22
N ALA A 675 -5.93 -19.81 13.03
CA ALA A 675 -4.69 -20.17 12.35
C ALA A 675 -3.45 -19.68 13.11
N ASP A 676 -2.41 -20.51 13.14
CA ASP A 676 -1.07 -20.06 13.50
C ASP A 676 -0.49 -19.18 12.39
N VAL A 677 0.39 -18.24 12.77
CA VAL A 677 1.06 -17.35 11.83
C VAL A 677 2.58 -17.52 11.94
N PRO A 678 3.34 -17.32 10.84
CA PRO A 678 4.80 -17.36 10.92
C PRO A 678 5.31 -16.23 11.82
N ASP A 679 6.51 -16.39 12.37
CA ASP A 679 7.21 -15.33 13.12
C ASP A 679 6.45 -14.74 14.34
N SER A 680 5.48 -15.49 14.88
CA SER A 680 4.86 -15.21 16.18
C SER A 680 5.21 -16.27 17.22
N ALA A 681 5.19 -15.87 18.50
CA ALA A 681 5.33 -16.78 19.63
C ALA A 681 4.26 -16.49 20.68
N ARG A 682 3.70 -17.54 21.28
CA ARG A 682 2.80 -17.38 22.42
C ARG A 682 3.62 -17.03 23.67
N PRO A 683 3.20 -16.05 24.48
CA PRO A 683 3.79 -15.80 25.78
C PRO A 683 3.78 -17.08 26.64
N ALA A 684 4.78 -17.20 27.53
CA ALA A 684 4.74 -18.23 28.54
C ALA A 684 3.45 -18.09 29.37
N PRO A 685 2.84 -19.21 29.82
CA PRO A 685 1.65 -19.15 30.63
C PRO A 685 1.90 -18.27 31.85
N ALA A 686 1.02 -17.29 32.07
CA ALA A 686 1.10 -16.41 33.22
C ALA A 686 1.18 -17.24 34.50
N ARG A 687 2.33 -17.20 35.18
CA ARG A 687 2.46 -17.73 36.55
C ARG A 687 1.47 -16.94 37.40
N GLY A 688 0.55 -17.62 38.07
CA GLY A 688 -0.44 -16.95 38.91
C GLY A 688 0.25 -16.13 39.99
N ALA A 689 0.29 -14.81 39.80
CA ALA A 689 0.66 -13.87 40.86
C ALA A 689 -0.63 -13.49 41.61
N PRO A 690 -0.62 -13.43 42.95
CA PRO A 690 -1.76 -12.92 43.71
C PRO A 690 -1.98 -11.44 43.39
N ALA A 691 -3.22 -10.99 43.52
CA ALA A 691 -3.60 -9.59 43.35
C ALA A 691 -2.78 -8.72 44.34
N GLY A 692 -1.83 -7.96 43.81
CA GLY A 692 -0.98 -7.03 44.56
C GLY A 692 -0.28 -6.13 43.56
N GLU A 693 -0.46 -4.83 43.75
CA GLU A 693 -0.01 -3.74 42.89
C GLU A 693 1.47 -3.90 42.48
N LEU A 694 1.69 -3.96 41.16
CA LEU A 694 2.99 -3.71 40.57
C LEU A 694 2.98 -2.24 40.13
N GLU A 695 3.34 -1.35 41.05
CA GLU A 695 3.78 -0.01 40.72
C GLU A 695 4.97 -0.11 39.75
N LEU A 696 4.84 0.54 38.60
CA LEU A 696 5.94 0.79 37.69
C LEU A 696 6.37 2.24 37.88
N ASP A 697 7.65 2.39 38.25
CA ASP A 697 8.43 3.61 38.17
C ASP A 697 8.27 4.25 36.78
N THR A 698 7.62 5.41 36.73
CA THR A 698 7.29 6.17 35.52
C THR A 698 8.46 6.98 34.96
N THR A 699 9.66 6.86 35.53
CA THR A 699 10.73 7.83 35.28
C THR A 699 11.65 7.49 34.10
N GLU A 700 11.50 6.34 33.44
CA GLU A 700 12.24 6.01 32.21
C GLU A 700 11.31 5.59 31.06
N MET A 701 10.53 6.53 30.52
CA MET A 701 9.92 6.40 29.19
C MET A 701 9.97 7.71 28.40
N PRO A 702 10.71 7.79 27.28
CA PRO A 702 10.88 9.03 26.53
C PRO A 702 9.72 9.23 25.53
N PHE A 703 8.45 9.21 25.96
CA PHE A 703 7.31 9.42 25.03
C PHE A 703 6.03 10.04 25.63
N LEU A 704 6.13 10.89 26.65
CA LEU A 704 5.04 11.80 27.05
C LEU A 704 5.58 13.22 27.26
N PRO A 705 5.05 14.26 26.61
CA PRO A 705 5.00 15.60 27.21
C PRO A 705 3.89 15.59 28.25
N GLN A 706 4.27 16.01 29.45
CA GLN A 706 3.47 16.11 30.65
C GLN A 706 2.75 17.47 30.65
N GLU A 707 1.50 17.51 30.19
CA GLU A 707 0.56 18.59 30.51
C GLU A 707 -0.82 17.95 30.71
N ALA A 708 -1.04 17.44 31.92
CA ALA A 708 -2.37 17.30 32.48
C ALA A 708 -2.71 18.67 33.06
N GLU A 709 -3.56 19.44 32.38
CA GLU A 709 -4.18 20.59 33.02
C GLU A 709 -5.17 20.09 34.06
N GLU A 710 -4.91 20.49 35.30
CA GLU A 710 -5.83 20.48 36.44
C GLU A 710 -7.18 21.04 36.02
N PHE A 711 -8.23 20.22 36.07
CA PHE A 711 -9.58 20.72 36.24
C PHE A 711 -9.95 20.51 37.71
N GLY A 712 -10.12 21.65 38.37
CA GLY A 712 -10.40 21.77 39.79
C GLY A 712 -11.65 21.00 40.22
N GLU A 713 -11.48 20.40 41.38
CA GLU A 713 -12.53 19.94 42.27
C GLU A 713 -13.42 21.12 42.66
N ASP A 714 -14.74 20.88 42.61
CA ASP A 714 -15.77 21.34 43.55
C ASP A 714 -17.08 21.65 42.81
N GLU A 715 -18.09 20.80 43.03
CA GLU A 715 -19.45 21.18 43.46
C GLU A 715 -20.38 19.96 43.38
N ASP A 716 -20.32 19.18 44.47
CA ASP A 716 -21.47 18.83 45.32
C ASP A 716 -22.87 18.81 44.66
N TRP A 717 -23.42 17.61 44.42
CA TRP A 717 -24.84 17.36 44.69
C TRP A 717 -25.07 15.94 45.18
N ALA A 718 -25.55 15.92 46.42
CA ALA A 718 -25.93 14.81 47.26
C ALA A 718 -26.78 13.71 46.60
N SER A 719 -26.52 12.51 47.09
CA SER A 719 -27.39 11.33 47.13
C SER A 719 -28.84 11.63 47.53
N ALA A 720 -29.77 11.04 46.78
CA ALA A 720 -31.07 10.62 47.29
C ALA A 720 -31.57 9.43 46.44
N ASP A 721 -31.53 8.24 47.05
CA ASP A 721 -32.60 7.24 47.16
C ASP A 721 -33.65 7.19 46.02
N GLU A 722 -33.78 6.07 45.31
CA GLU A 722 -34.64 4.93 45.70
C GLU A 722 -34.92 4.00 44.50
N GLU A 723 -34.98 2.71 44.81
CA GLU A 723 -35.28 1.58 43.93
C GLU A 723 -36.78 1.49 43.57
N THR A 724 -37.07 0.84 42.42
CA THR A 724 -38.24 -0.02 42.05
C THR A 724 -39.51 0.01 42.94
N GLU A 725 -40.76 0.01 42.46
CA GLU A 725 -41.41 -0.93 41.53
C GLU A 725 -42.95 -0.63 41.45
N LEU A 726 -43.63 -1.21 40.45
CA LEU A 726 -45.05 -1.68 40.42
C LEU A 726 -46.26 -0.73 40.19
N GLU A 727 -46.79 -0.85 38.96
CA GLU A 727 -48.13 -1.34 38.57
C GLU A 727 -49.47 -0.70 39.06
N THR A 728 -50.30 -0.44 38.03
CA THR A 728 -51.77 -0.66 37.86
C THR A 728 -52.81 0.48 37.98
N GLU A 729 -53.44 0.70 36.81
CA GLU A 729 -54.87 0.96 36.47
C GLU A 729 -55.55 2.34 36.69
N GLY A 730 -56.21 2.83 35.63
CA GLY A 730 -57.47 3.59 35.78
C GLY A 730 -57.82 4.75 34.83
N ALA A 731 -58.11 4.46 33.54
CA ALA A 731 -59.22 4.98 32.70
C ALA A 731 -59.45 6.49 32.34
N ALA A 732 -59.95 6.64 31.08
CA ALA A 732 -60.66 7.76 30.41
C ALA A 732 -59.80 8.92 29.87
N GLY A 733 -59.95 9.44 28.64
CA GLY A 733 -60.90 9.25 27.53
C GLY A 733 -60.86 10.49 26.63
N PHE A 734 -61.13 10.34 25.32
CA PHE A 734 -61.33 11.39 24.29
C PHE A 734 -60.10 12.26 23.95
N GLY A 735 -59.77 12.64 22.72
CA GLY A 735 -60.37 12.59 21.39
C GLY A 735 -59.55 13.57 20.51
N GLU A 736 -59.40 13.29 19.22
CA GLU A 736 -58.71 14.15 18.24
C GLU A 736 -59.37 15.55 18.09
N PRO A 737 -58.74 16.49 17.37
CA PRO A 737 -59.16 16.61 15.96
C PRO A 737 -58.07 17.00 14.94
N GLU A 738 -58.39 16.58 13.72
CA GLU A 738 -57.84 16.90 12.39
C GLU A 738 -58.58 18.14 11.77
N PHE A 739 -58.15 18.59 10.56
CA PHE A 739 -58.79 19.56 9.61
C PHE A 739 -58.67 21.08 9.89
N GLU A 740 -58.61 22.03 8.94
CA GLU A 740 -58.28 22.16 7.49
C GLU A 740 -58.34 23.67 7.14
N GLU A 741 -58.02 24.06 5.90
CA GLU A 741 -57.95 25.44 5.35
C GLU A 741 -59.21 26.32 5.51
N PRO A 742 -59.11 27.62 5.14
CA PRO A 742 -60.07 28.09 4.14
C PRO A 742 -59.49 28.98 3.03
N ARG A 743 -60.03 28.77 1.82
CA ARG A 743 -60.12 29.75 0.73
C ARG A 743 -61.47 30.47 0.80
N PHE A 744 -61.53 31.76 0.45
CA PHE A 744 -62.71 32.38 -0.19
C PHE A 744 -62.35 33.64 -1.02
N GLN A 745 -63.23 33.93 -1.99
CA GLN A 745 -63.14 34.78 -3.20
C GLN A 745 -63.56 36.26 -3.03
N GLY A 746 -63.25 37.09 -4.05
CA GLY A 746 -64.11 38.19 -4.56
C GLY A 746 -63.38 39.52 -4.87
N ALA A 747 -63.12 39.86 -6.16
CA ALA A 747 -63.74 40.96 -6.98
C ALA A 747 -63.09 42.36 -6.73
N GLU A 748 -62.80 43.29 -7.66
CA GLU A 748 -63.37 43.83 -8.91
C GLU A 748 -62.24 44.53 -9.74
N GLY A 749 -62.27 44.65 -11.09
CA GLY A 749 -62.59 45.89 -11.88
C GLY A 749 -61.43 46.93 -11.88
N GLU A 750 -60.91 47.58 -12.93
CA GLU A 750 -61.32 47.98 -14.29
C GLU A 750 -60.05 48.35 -15.13
N GLU A 751 -60.25 48.58 -16.43
CA GLU A 751 -59.28 48.66 -17.54
C GLU A 751 -58.89 50.13 -17.92
N PRO A 752 -58.31 50.49 -19.10
CA PRO A 752 -57.08 51.30 -19.23
C PRO A 752 -57.24 52.68 -19.94
N GLY A 753 -56.17 53.48 -20.02
CA GLY A 753 -56.06 54.66 -20.91
C GLY A 753 -54.61 54.93 -21.31
N SER A 754 -54.22 54.83 -22.59
CA SER A 754 -54.31 55.85 -23.67
C SER A 754 -53.42 57.07 -23.41
N GLY A 755 -52.26 57.21 -24.07
CA GLY A 755 -52.06 57.93 -25.35
C GLY A 755 -50.83 58.86 -25.16
N GLU A 756 -50.01 59.29 -26.11
CA GLU A 756 -49.97 59.32 -27.58
C GLU A 756 -48.53 59.77 -27.98
N ALA A 757 -47.94 59.19 -29.04
CA ALA A 757 -47.51 59.82 -30.32
C ALA A 757 -46.35 60.84 -30.25
N TRP A 758 -45.37 60.96 -31.16
CA TRP A 758 -45.23 60.90 -32.62
C TRP A 758 -43.70 60.72 -32.92
N GLY A 759 -43.13 60.30 -34.05
CA GLY A 759 -43.60 60.04 -35.42
C GLY A 759 -42.37 59.77 -36.33
N THR A 760 -42.59 58.96 -37.39
CA THR A 760 -42.20 59.15 -38.82
C THR A 760 -40.71 59.36 -39.20
N GLY A 761 -40.12 58.78 -40.26
CA GLY A 761 -40.49 57.92 -41.40
C GLY A 761 -39.17 57.37 -42.02
N LEU A 762 -39.15 56.19 -42.67
CA LEU A 762 -39.15 56.01 -44.15
C LEU A 762 -38.29 57.04 -44.88
N GLU A 763 -37.16 56.70 -45.50
CA GLU A 763 -36.94 56.03 -46.81
C GLU A 763 -35.39 56.18 -47.05
N GLU A 764 -34.58 55.34 -47.70
CA GLU A 764 -34.59 54.91 -49.12
C GLU A 764 -33.24 54.15 -49.38
N LEU A 765 -33.28 53.18 -50.31
CA LEU A 765 -32.27 52.84 -51.33
C LEU A 765 -30.88 52.25 -50.94
N GLU A 766 -30.68 51.00 -51.36
CA GLU A 766 -29.35 50.50 -51.81
C GLU A 766 -28.88 51.25 -53.07
N PRO A 767 -27.57 51.28 -53.37
CA PRO A 767 -27.05 50.28 -54.30
C PRO A 767 -25.57 49.84 -54.10
N THR A 768 -25.34 48.57 -54.45
CA THR A 768 -24.21 48.01 -55.24
C THR A 768 -22.73 48.22 -54.85
N SER A 769 -22.05 47.07 -54.81
CA SER A 769 -20.73 46.77 -55.41
C SER A 769 -19.45 47.40 -54.82
N GLY A 770 -18.46 46.53 -54.59
CA GLY A 770 -17.06 46.85 -54.89
C GLY A 770 -16.06 46.67 -53.75
N GLU A 771 -15.33 45.56 -53.82
CA GLU A 771 -13.86 45.43 -53.61
C GLU A 771 -13.18 45.95 -52.32
N TRP A 772 -12.55 44.98 -51.63
CA TRP A 772 -11.28 44.96 -50.89
C TRP A 772 -10.29 46.12 -51.13
N PRO A 773 -9.48 46.52 -50.11
CA PRO A 773 -8.40 45.68 -49.54
C PRO A 773 -8.56 45.29 -48.06
#